data_AF-A0A4T2GWY7-F1
#
_entry.id   AF-A0A4T2GWY7-F1
#
_cell.length_a   1.000
_cell.length_b   1.000
_cell.length_c   1.000
_cell.angle_alpha   90.00
_cell.angle_beta   90.00
_cell.angle_gamma   90.00
#
_symmetry.space_group_name_H-M   'P 1'
#
loop_
_entity.id
_entity.type
_entity.pdbx_description
1 polymer ?
#
loop_
_entity_poly.entity_id
_entity_poly.type
_entity_poly.pdbx_seq_one_letter_code
_entity_poly.pdbx_strand_id
1 'polypeptide(L)'
;MNDLLQLKGRFEQRSSSSKPGAPKLLSNKVVTINELVELRNQLESLRQYWETVTYFEGAFITIVYKDIVAKSRRAKELLKKNSRTFPNDLIVGARYIEGDKIRHAITYYVDNNTIVETINKLDLAIEILDEEFSGKITTEVVDAINAKLYPYGSSKLSKTTFLQVIVDVSSIAEFTIPEANIDSGQLSIVSVFKTELQTSELLRRLGLDISIGRVIDDSTILLTPDEIALIMEKAPYLISMATVDLSQLDILDFDEAKSSQILSIPNPTNEPIIGVIDTLFDESVYFSKWVKYEDRVDSQIEKMSSDYEHGTGVSSIIVDGASINPDLDDNCGRFRVKHFGVATSKQFSSFTIMKHIKEIVAENREIKVWNLSLGSALEIHKDFISPEAAILDKIQYDYDVIFVVAGTNKPSDSNSPMLIGAPADSINSLIVNAVNRENMPASYSRIGKVLSFFNKPDVSYYGGDGRDRIRVCFPLGEGFVKGTSFAAPWITRKIAYLIHKVGLSREVAKALVIDSAISWSQNMASSNVIGYGVVPQDINEVINAKDDEIKFILTGESLKYDTYNHQLPVPIVNGQHPFVAKATLCYFPKCSRNQGVDYTNTELDIYFGRMLPNGKGIKTINDNKQSDNVALHEEDAREQYRKWDNVKSIIEYVKPRGRAKKAYDNGLWGFSLKTKERLNTGDGEGLKFGIVVTLKEINGINRIDDFINQCSMRGWLVQRIDVEELIQVHSIAEEEISFDE
;
A
#
# COMPACT_ATOMS: atom_id res chain seq x y z
N MET A 1 12.00 -21.64 23.31
CA MET A 1 11.24 -20.66 22.51
C MET A 1 9.83 -20.62 23.05
N ASN A 2 9.17 -19.49 22.93
CA ASN A 2 7.77 -19.31 23.31
C ASN A 2 6.87 -19.44 22.08
N ASP A 3 5.77 -20.19 22.23
CA ASP A 3 4.78 -20.38 21.16
C ASP A 3 4.10 -19.06 20.79
N LEU A 4 3.68 -18.95 19.53
CA LEU A 4 2.79 -17.88 19.09
C LEU A 4 1.42 -18.04 19.76
N LEU A 5 0.89 -16.97 20.35
CA LEU A 5 -0.45 -16.97 20.93
C LEU A 5 -1.46 -16.32 19.98
N GLN A 6 -2.64 -16.91 19.83
CA GLN A 6 -3.80 -16.25 19.26
C GLN A 6 -4.74 -15.80 20.37
N LEU A 7 -4.96 -14.48 20.46
CA LEU A 7 -5.89 -13.89 21.41
C LEU A 7 -7.22 -13.61 20.72
N LYS A 8 -8.26 -14.33 21.13
CA LYS A 8 -9.64 -14.09 20.73
C LYS A 8 -10.36 -13.38 21.87
N GLY A 9 -10.76 -12.14 21.62
CA GLY A 9 -11.48 -11.31 22.59
C GLY A 9 -12.58 -10.50 21.90
N ARG A 10 -13.50 -9.96 22.70
CA ARG A 10 -14.55 -9.09 22.19
C ARG A 10 -13.97 -7.72 21.84
N PHE A 11 -14.10 -7.29 20.58
CA PHE A 11 -13.76 -5.93 20.16
C PHE A 11 -15.02 -5.07 20.18
N GLU A 12 -14.98 -4.00 20.96
CA GLU A 12 -16.06 -3.01 20.98
C GLU A 12 -15.90 -2.08 19.79
N GLN A 13 -17.03 -1.63 19.24
CA GLN A 13 -17.04 -0.76 18.07
C GLN A 13 -18.00 0.41 18.25
N ARG A 14 -17.51 1.63 18.01
CA ARG A 14 -18.31 2.85 18.12
C ARG A 14 -18.18 3.77 16.91
N SER A 15 -19.26 4.46 16.60
CA SER A 15 -19.27 5.51 15.58
C SER A 15 -18.51 6.74 16.08
N SER A 16 -18.01 7.56 15.14
CA SER A 16 -17.41 8.83 15.52
C SER A 16 -18.44 9.72 16.19
N SER A 17 -18.08 10.31 17.33
CA SER A 17 -18.87 11.35 18.00
C SER A 17 -18.47 12.77 17.55
N SER A 18 -17.50 12.90 16.64
CA SER A 18 -17.03 14.21 16.17
C SER A 18 -18.07 14.83 15.23
N LYS A 19 -18.57 16.01 15.59
CA LYS A 19 -19.33 16.86 14.67
C LYS A 19 -18.35 17.75 13.90
N PRO A 20 -18.65 18.09 12.62
CA PRO A 20 -17.88 19.08 11.90
C PRO A 20 -17.80 20.36 12.75
N GLY A 21 -16.58 20.78 13.08
CA GLY A 21 -16.34 22.03 13.79
C GLY A 21 -16.68 23.24 12.92
N ALA A 22 -16.82 24.40 13.56
CA ALA A 22 -16.92 25.66 12.81
C ALA A 22 -15.67 25.87 11.94
N PRO A 23 -15.77 26.56 10.78
CA PRO A 23 -14.62 26.86 9.94
C PRO A 23 -13.54 27.61 10.72
N LYS A 24 -12.28 27.17 10.63
CA LYS A 24 -11.14 27.77 11.35
C LYS A 24 -9.96 27.95 10.42
N LEU A 25 -9.28 29.09 10.56
CA LEU A 25 -8.00 29.35 9.93
C LEU A 25 -6.87 28.70 10.74
N LEU A 26 -5.75 28.40 10.06
CA LEU A 26 -4.52 28.04 10.75
C LEU A 26 -3.97 29.25 11.52
N SER A 27 -3.25 29.00 12.60
CA SER A 27 -2.65 30.06 13.44
C SER A 27 -1.86 31.07 12.62
N ASN A 28 -2.03 32.36 12.95
CA ASN A 28 -1.31 33.49 12.36
C ASN A 28 -1.52 33.65 10.84
N LYS A 29 -2.67 33.22 10.30
CA LYS A 29 -3.04 33.46 8.90
C LYS A 29 -3.83 34.76 8.74
N VAL A 30 -3.59 35.40 7.60
CA VAL A 30 -4.32 36.58 7.10
C VAL A 30 -4.78 36.25 5.69
N VAL A 31 -6.04 36.57 5.37
CA VAL A 31 -6.60 36.48 4.03
C VAL A 31 -6.99 37.87 3.58
N THR A 32 -6.62 38.23 2.35
CA THR A 32 -6.82 39.59 1.80
C THR A 32 -7.76 39.59 0.61
N ILE A 33 -8.38 40.74 0.35
CA ILE A 33 -9.27 40.93 -0.82
C ILE A 33 -8.56 40.62 -2.15
N ASN A 34 -7.26 40.93 -2.24
CA ASN A 34 -6.46 40.67 -3.43
C ASN A 34 -6.37 39.16 -3.75
N GLU A 35 -6.20 38.31 -2.73
CA GLU A 35 -6.18 36.86 -2.93
C GLU A 35 -7.54 36.35 -3.45
N LEU A 36 -8.66 36.89 -2.96
CA LEU A 36 -9.99 36.52 -3.45
C LEU A 36 -10.19 36.95 -4.91
N VAL A 37 -9.81 38.19 -5.24
CA VAL A 37 -9.92 38.76 -6.59
C VAL A 37 -9.07 37.97 -7.60
N GLU A 38 -7.86 37.58 -7.22
CA GLU A 38 -6.96 36.79 -8.06
C GLU A 38 -7.59 35.43 -8.40
N LEU A 39 -8.05 34.68 -7.39
CA LEU A 39 -8.70 33.39 -7.58
C LEU A 39 -10.00 33.50 -8.38
N ARG A 40 -10.79 34.57 -8.17
CA ARG A 40 -12.01 34.87 -8.92
C ARG A 40 -11.72 35.10 -10.40
N ASN A 41 -10.68 35.87 -10.72
CA ASN A 41 -10.26 36.14 -12.10
C ASN A 41 -9.72 34.88 -12.81
N GLN A 42 -9.00 34.02 -12.09
CA GLN A 42 -8.56 32.72 -12.61
C GLN A 42 -9.76 31.83 -12.98
N LEU A 43 -10.77 31.72 -12.10
CA LEU A 43 -11.99 30.95 -12.39
C LEU A 43 -12.79 31.51 -13.56
N GLU A 44 -12.88 32.84 -13.69
CA GLU A 44 -13.54 33.48 -14.84
C GLU A 44 -12.83 33.14 -16.15
N SER A 45 -11.49 33.16 -16.15
CA SER A 45 -10.68 32.80 -17.32
C SER A 45 -10.86 31.33 -17.68
N LEU A 46 -10.89 30.43 -16.68
CA LEU A 46 -11.15 29.01 -16.89
C LEU A 46 -12.57 28.77 -17.42
N ARG A 47 -13.58 29.49 -16.93
CA ARG A 47 -14.96 29.41 -17.43
C ARG A 47 -15.03 29.71 -18.93
N GLN A 48 -14.42 30.82 -19.35
CA GLN A 48 -14.38 31.22 -20.76
C GLN A 48 -13.62 30.20 -21.61
N TYR A 49 -12.53 29.62 -21.09
CA TYR A 49 -11.79 28.57 -21.77
C TYR A 49 -12.67 27.32 -21.99
N TRP A 50 -13.36 26.84 -20.96
CA TRP A 50 -14.19 25.63 -21.06
C TRP A 50 -15.42 25.81 -21.95
N GLU A 51 -15.94 27.03 -22.14
CA GLU A 51 -16.98 27.34 -23.13
C GLU A 51 -16.52 27.09 -24.58
N THR A 52 -15.21 27.04 -24.86
CA THR A 52 -14.67 26.74 -26.19
C THR A 52 -14.63 25.24 -26.50
N VAL A 53 -14.76 24.38 -25.48
CA VAL A 53 -14.67 22.92 -25.60
C VAL A 53 -16.07 22.35 -25.84
N THR A 54 -16.23 21.54 -26.89
CA THR A 54 -17.56 21.13 -27.39
C THR A 54 -17.85 19.63 -27.30
N TYR A 55 -16.87 18.81 -26.90
CA TYR A 55 -17.01 17.35 -26.91
C TYR A 55 -17.43 16.75 -25.55
N PHE A 56 -17.45 17.53 -24.47
CA PHE A 56 -18.06 17.20 -23.17
C PHE A 56 -18.66 18.47 -22.53
N GLU A 57 -19.52 18.33 -21.51
CA GLU A 57 -20.32 19.44 -20.96
C GLU A 57 -19.72 20.14 -19.73
N GLY A 58 -18.86 19.46 -18.99
CA GLY A 58 -18.24 19.99 -17.77
C GLY A 58 -16.93 20.74 -18.00
N ALA A 59 -16.13 20.81 -16.94
CA ALA A 59 -14.87 21.54 -16.90
C ALA A 59 -13.90 20.85 -15.94
N PHE A 60 -12.62 20.80 -16.31
CA PHE A 60 -11.57 20.37 -15.40
C PHE A 60 -10.97 21.59 -14.69
N ILE A 61 -11.05 21.60 -13.36
CA ILE A 61 -10.48 22.65 -12.53
C ILE A 61 -9.46 22.00 -11.61
N THR A 62 -8.18 22.34 -11.80
CA THR A 62 -7.12 21.93 -10.88
C THR A 62 -6.90 23.01 -9.84
N ILE A 63 -7.07 22.64 -8.57
CA ILE A 63 -6.71 23.48 -7.43
C ILE A 63 -5.29 23.12 -7.01
N VAL A 64 -4.36 24.08 -7.12
CA VAL A 64 -3.02 23.97 -6.55
C VAL A 64 -3.07 24.56 -5.14
N TYR A 65 -2.69 23.76 -4.14
CA TYR A 65 -2.66 24.17 -2.74
C TYR A 65 -1.30 24.75 -2.35
N LYS A 66 -1.27 25.56 -1.29
CA LYS A 66 -0.03 26.16 -0.76
C LYS A 66 0.91 25.13 -0.10
N ASP A 67 0.41 23.94 0.26
CA ASP A 67 1.15 22.84 0.89
C ASP A 67 0.50 21.47 0.57
N ILE A 68 1.05 20.38 1.15
CA ILE A 68 0.38 19.07 1.17
C ILE A 68 -0.89 19.18 2.02
N VAL A 69 -2.04 19.28 1.35
CA VAL A 69 -3.33 19.54 1.99
C VAL A 69 -3.98 18.27 2.57
N ALA A 70 -4.40 18.33 3.84
CA ALA A 70 -5.23 17.30 4.46
C ALA A 70 -6.68 17.36 3.94
N LYS A 71 -7.43 16.25 3.95
CA LYS A 71 -8.86 16.22 3.52
C LYS A 71 -9.71 17.30 4.19
N SER A 72 -9.45 17.58 5.47
CA SER A 72 -10.17 18.61 6.24
C SER A 72 -9.83 20.05 5.86
N ARG A 73 -8.77 20.29 5.08
CA ARG A 73 -8.32 21.60 4.59
C ARG A 73 -8.49 21.77 3.07
N ARG A 74 -9.01 20.76 2.36
CA ARG A 74 -9.40 20.91 0.95
C ARG A 74 -10.55 21.90 0.82
N ALA A 75 -10.81 22.33 -0.41
CA ALA A 75 -11.98 23.15 -0.71
C ALA A 75 -13.24 22.42 -0.23
N LYS A 76 -14.08 23.13 0.54
CA LYS A 76 -15.35 22.60 1.06
C LYS A 76 -16.54 23.39 0.57
N GLU A 77 -16.36 24.68 0.31
CA GLU A 77 -17.41 25.60 -0.11
C GLU A 77 -17.15 26.14 -1.52
N LEU A 78 -15.89 26.35 -1.90
CA LEU A 78 -15.50 26.59 -3.30
C LEU A 78 -15.66 25.28 -4.10
N LEU A 79 -16.18 25.38 -5.33
CA LEU A 79 -16.58 24.24 -6.19
C LEU A 79 -17.67 23.32 -5.59
N LYS A 80 -18.35 23.76 -4.54
CA LYS A 80 -19.44 22.99 -3.95
C LYS A 80 -20.69 23.11 -4.81
N LYS A 81 -21.09 21.99 -5.42
CA LYS A 81 -22.23 21.91 -6.34
C LYS A 81 -23.59 22.09 -5.65
N ASN A 82 -23.81 21.45 -4.49
CA ASN A 82 -25.05 21.63 -3.70
C ASN A 82 -24.87 21.08 -2.26
N SER A 83 -25.96 20.91 -1.52
CA SER A 83 -25.94 20.38 -0.14
C SER A 83 -25.66 18.88 -0.02
N ARG A 84 -25.75 18.13 -1.13
CA ARG A 84 -25.54 16.67 -1.19
C ARG A 84 -24.23 16.28 -1.87
N THR A 85 -23.74 17.09 -2.79
CA THR A 85 -22.50 16.84 -3.54
C THR A 85 -21.43 17.84 -3.13
N PHE A 86 -20.40 17.34 -2.47
CA PHE A 86 -19.28 18.13 -1.96
C PHE A 86 -18.12 18.11 -2.95
N PRO A 87 -17.18 19.08 -2.88
CA PRO A 87 -16.03 19.12 -3.78
C PRO A 87 -15.22 17.81 -3.79
N ASN A 88 -15.08 17.12 -2.66
CA ASN A 88 -14.37 15.84 -2.59
C ASN A 88 -14.99 14.75 -3.49
N ASP A 89 -16.31 14.80 -3.73
CA ASP A 89 -17.01 13.84 -4.59
C ASP A 89 -16.75 14.10 -6.07
N LEU A 90 -16.19 15.27 -6.40
CA LEU A 90 -15.89 15.74 -7.75
C LEU A 90 -14.41 15.55 -8.13
N ILE A 91 -13.59 14.99 -7.24
CA ILE A 91 -12.16 14.78 -7.49
C ILE A 91 -11.97 13.64 -8.50
N VAL A 92 -11.25 13.95 -9.58
CA VAL A 92 -10.88 12.99 -10.63
C VAL A 92 -9.38 12.77 -10.73
N GLY A 93 -8.55 13.55 -10.01
CA GLY A 93 -7.10 13.45 -10.02
C GLY A 93 -6.43 14.11 -8.82
N ALA A 94 -5.28 13.59 -8.40
CA ALA A 94 -4.37 14.31 -7.51
C ALA A 94 -2.90 13.97 -7.83
N ARG A 95 -2.04 14.99 -7.88
CA ARG A 95 -0.59 14.87 -8.11
C ARG A 95 0.20 15.80 -7.18
N TYR A 96 1.50 15.59 -7.07
CA TYR A 96 2.38 16.58 -6.47
C TYR A 96 2.88 17.57 -7.52
N ILE A 97 3.18 18.78 -7.06
CA ILE A 97 3.99 19.75 -7.80
C ILE A 97 5.25 20.00 -6.97
N GLU A 98 6.40 19.66 -7.54
CA GLU A 98 7.72 19.95 -6.96
C GLU A 98 8.07 21.44 -7.14
N GLY A 99 8.81 21.99 -6.18
CA GLY A 99 9.24 23.39 -6.11
C GLY A 99 10.05 23.59 -4.82
N ASP A 100 10.09 24.79 -4.25
CA ASP A 100 10.72 25.02 -2.93
C ASP A 100 10.11 24.12 -1.84
N LYS A 101 8.83 23.80 -1.98
CA LYS A 101 8.08 22.83 -1.17
C LYS A 101 7.17 22.02 -2.08
N ILE A 102 6.93 20.76 -1.69
CA ILE A 102 5.96 19.90 -2.36
C ILE A 102 4.55 20.43 -2.09
N ARG A 103 3.77 20.61 -3.15
CA ARG A 103 2.37 21.09 -3.11
C ARG A 103 1.43 20.05 -3.68
N HIS A 104 0.20 19.99 -3.17
CA HIS A 104 -0.86 19.19 -3.80
C HIS A 104 -1.50 19.97 -4.95
N ALA A 105 -1.69 19.29 -6.09
CA ALA A 105 -2.58 19.72 -7.16
C ALA A 105 -3.70 18.69 -7.31
N ILE A 106 -4.95 19.11 -7.06
CA ILE A 106 -6.12 18.24 -7.10
C ILE A 106 -7.03 18.70 -8.23
N THR A 107 -7.34 17.79 -9.16
CA THR A 107 -8.19 18.04 -10.32
C THR A 107 -9.63 17.61 -10.02
N TYR A 108 -10.55 18.53 -10.28
CA TYR A 108 -11.98 18.37 -10.10
C TYR A 108 -12.68 18.40 -11.46
N TYR A 109 -13.69 17.56 -11.63
CA TYR A 109 -14.61 17.64 -12.76
C TYR A 109 -15.92 18.29 -12.32
N VAL A 110 -16.23 19.47 -12.83
CA VAL A 110 -17.36 20.30 -12.38
C VAL A 110 -18.22 20.74 -13.56
N ASP A 111 -19.50 20.99 -13.33
CA ASP A 111 -20.37 21.62 -14.32
C ASP A 111 -20.20 23.15 -14.33
N ASN A 112 -20.60 23.80 -15.43
CA ASN A 112 -20.47 25.25 -15.60
C ASN A 112 -21.22 26.05 -14.51
N ASN A 113 -22.39 25.56 -14.06
CA ASN A 113 -23.15 26.20 -12.99
C ASN A 113 -22.35 26.25 -11.69
N THR A 114 -21.62 25.19 -11.35
CA THR A 114 -20.77 25.13 -10.16
C THR A 114 -19.66 26.18 -10.21
N ILE A 115 -19.08 26.46 -11.38
CA ILE A 115 -18.08 27.52 -11.57
C ILE A 115 -18.72 28.90 -11.35
N VAL A 116 -19.86 29.16 -11.99
CA VAL A 116 -20.60 30.44 -11.85
C VAL A 116 -21.00 30.70 -10.39
N GLU A 117 -21.52 29.68 -9.70
CA GLU A 117 -21.86 29.79 -8.27
C GLU A 117 -20.62 30.06 -7.40
N THR A 118 -19.47 29.46 -7.73
CA THR A 118 -18.22 29.70 -7.02
C THR A 118 -17.72 31.12 -7.22
N ILE A 119 -17.77 31.65 -8.44
CA ILE A 119 -17.45 33.05 -8.76
C ILE A 119 -18.37 33.99 -7.98
N ASN A 120 -19.69 33.75 -7.98
CA ASN A 120 -20.65 34.55 -7.23
C ASN A 120 -20.36 34.54 -5.72
N LYS A 121 -19.99 33.39 -5.14
CA LYS A 121 -19.59 33.32 -3.72
C LYS A 121 -18.33 34.12 -3.43
N LEU A 122 -17.36 34.13 -4.33
CA LEU A 122 -16.15 34.94 -4.20
C LEU A 122 -16.49 36.43 -4.29
N ASP A 123 -17.30 36.85 -5.27
CA ASP A 123 -17.74 38.24 -5.43
C ASP A 123 -18.48 38.73 -4.16
N LEU A 124 -19.42 37.96 -3.62
CA LEU A 124 -20.10 38.31 -2.36
C LEU A 124 -19.14 38.33 -1.16
N ALA A 125 -18.16 37.42 -1.10
CA ALA A 125 -17.17 37.41 -0.02
C ALA A 125 -16.21 38.60 -0.10
N ILE A 126 -15.84 39.05 -1.30
CA ILE A 126 -15.05 40.27 -1.57
C ILE A 126 -15.79 41.48 -1.01
N GLU A 127 -17.08 41.63 -1.34
CA GLU A 127 -17.91 42.74 -0.83
C GLU A 127 -17.98 42.75 0.70
N ILE A 128 -18.22 41.59 1.33
CA ILE A 128 -18.27 41.49 2.80
C ILE A 128 -16.93 41.84 3.42
N LEU A 129 -15.83 41.39 2.83
CA LEU A 129 -14.49 41.66 3.33
C LEU A 129 -14.14 43.15 3.27
N ASP A 130 -14.57 43.84 2.21
CA ASP A 130 -14.40 45.29 2.06
C ASP A 130 -15.27 46.07 3.06
N GLU A 131 -16.57 45.76 3.12
CA GLU A 131 -17.57 46.49 3.92
C GLU A 131 -17.39 46.29 5.44
N GLU A 132 -17.15 45.05 5.91
CA GLU A 132 -17.14 44.71 7.34
C GLU A 132 -15.72 44.54 7.92
N PHE A 133 -14.71 44.27 7.08
CA PHE A 133 -13.38 43.86 7.54
C PHE A 133 -12.21 44.69 6.97
N SER A 134 -12.49 45.82 6.31
CA SER A 134 -11.45 46.70 5.74
C SER A 134 -10.48 45.97 4.80
N GLY A 135 -11.00 45.02 4.01
CA GLY A 135 -10.27 44.30 2.98
C GLY A 135 -9.36 43.16 3.46
N LYS A 136 -9.36 42.82 4.76
CA LYS A 136 -8.58 41.69 5.29
C LYS A 136 -9.19 41.04 6.53
N ILE A 137 -9.01 39.74 6.68
CA ILE A 137 -9.48 38.98 7.86
C ILE A 137 -8.36 38.10 8.41
N THR A 138 -8.23 38.04 9.74
CA THR A 138 -7.18 37.29 10.43
C THR A 138 -7.76 36.11 11.20
N THR A 139 -6.87 35.22 11.68
CA THR A 139 -7.25 34.06 12.49
C THR A 139 -7.99 34.48 13.77
N GLU A 140 -7.53 35.53 14.43
CA GLU A 140 -8.12 36.05 15.66
C GLU A 140 -9.55 36.56 15.44
N VAL A 141 -9.79 37.21 14.29
CA VAL A 141 -11.12 37.69 13.91
C VAL A 141 -12.06 36.52 13.62
N VAL A 142 -11.61 35.51 12.86
CA VAL A 142 -12.40 34.30 12.59
C VAL A 142 -12.76 33.57 13.90
N ASP A 143 -11.81 33.41 14.81
CA ASP A 143 -12.05 32.78 16.11
C ASP A 143 -13.00 33.61 16.98
N ALA A 144 -12.87 34.94 16.99
CA ALA A 144 -13.78 35.84 17.70
C ALA A 144 -15.21 35.76 17.14
N ILE A 145 -15.37 35.71 15.82
CA ILE A 145 -16.66 35.49 15.16
C ILE A 145 -17.24 34.15 15.59
N ASN A 146 -16.46 33.07 15.54
CA ASN A 146 -16.89 31.73 15.95
C ASN A 146 -17.31 31.67 17.43
N ALA A 147 -16.59 32.36 18.31
CA ALA A 147 -16.88 32.50 19.74
C ALA A 147 -18.04 33.47 20.05
N LYS A 148 -18.66 34.09 19.03
CA LYS A 148 -19.71 35.13 19.17
C LYS A 148 -19.24 36.37 19.92
N LEU A 149 -17.93 36.62 19.94
CA LEU A 149 -17.31 37.82 20.51
C LEU A 149 -17.25 38.97 19.50
N TYR A 150 -17.37 38.65 18.21
CA TYR A 150 -17.45 39.61 17.11
C TYR A 150 -18.75 39.38 16.33
N PRO A 151 -19.61 40.41 16.15
CA PRO A 151 -20.86 40.26 15.41
C PRO A 151 -20.58 40.14 13.91
N TYR A 152 -21.21 39.16 13.27
CA TYR A 152 -21.25 39.03 11.80
C TYR A 152 -22.61 39.55 11.33
N GLY A 153 -22.62 40.63 10.55
CA GLY A 153 -23.83 41.40 10.23
C GLY A 153 -24.41 41.14 8.85
N SER A 154 -23.62 40.60 7.92
CA SER A 154 -24.03 40.48 6.52
C SER A 154 -25.22 39.54 6.30
N SER A 155 -26.11 39.94 5.41
CA SER A 155 -27.20 39.11 4.87
C SER A 155 -26.84 38.48 3.52
N LYS A 156 -25.72 38.87 2.90
CA LYS A 156 -25.30 38.41 1.57
C LYS A 156 -24.89 36.94 1.56
N LEU A 157 -24.12 36.52 2.57
CA LEU A 157 -23.75 35.12 2.81
C LEU A 157 -24.07 34.72 4.24
N SER A 158 -24.33 33.44 4.46
CA SER A 158 -24.39 32.92 5.82
C SER A 158 -22.99 33.02 6.47
N LYS A 159 -22.94 33.30 7.77
CA LYS A 159 -21.70 33.30 8.56
C LYS A 159 -20.81 32.09 8.24
N THR A 160 -21.39 30.90 8.25
CA THR A 160 -20.66 29.64 8.03
C THR A 160 -20.10 29.57 6.61
N THR A 161 -20.88 29.97 5.60
CA THR A 161 -20.46 30.00 4.19
C THR A 161 -19.31 30.98 4.00
N PHE A 162 -19.45 32.22 4.49
CA PHE A 162 -18.41 33.23 4.39
C PHE A 162 -17.10 32.76 5.04
N LEU A 163 -17.15 32.31 6.29
CA LEU A 163 -15.94 31.82 6.97
C LEU A 163 -15.32 30.61 6.26
N GLN A 164 -16.13 29.72 5.68
CA GLN A 164 -15.59 28.57 4.94
C GLN A 164 -14.94 29.02 3.62
N VAL A 165 -15.49 30.01 2.91
CA VAL A 165 -14.83 30.61 1.73
C VAL A 165 -13.47 31.20 2.11
N ILE A 166 -13.39 31.95 3.21
CA ILE A 166 -12.11 32.50 3.71
C ILE A 166 -11.11 31.38 4.04
N VAL A 167 -11.57 30.30 4.68
CA VAL A 167 -10.73 29.14 4.99
C VAL A 167 -10.22 28.46 3.72
N ASP A 168 -11.09 28.25 2.73
CA ASP A 168 -10.72 27.63 1.45
C ASP A 168 -9.65 28.48 0.75
N VAL A 169 -9.89 29.79 0.57
CA VAL A 169 -8.95 30.75 -0.04
C VAL A 169 -7.60 30.77 0.68
N SER A 170 -7.59 30.66 2.01
CA SER A 170 -6.34 30.66 2.78
C SER A 170 -5.39 29.51 2.41
N SER A 171 -5.93 28.41 1.86
CA SER A 171 -5.21 27.18 1.53
C SER A 171 -4.86 27.04 0.05
N ILE A 172 -5.60 27.72 -0.83
CA ILE A 172 -5.47 27.63 -2.29
C ILE A 172 -4.42 28.63 -2.77
N ALA A 173 -3.51 28.17 -3.63
CA ALA A 173 -2.55 29.03 -4.31
C ALA A 173 -3.12 29.55 -5.63
N GLU A 174 -3.71 28.67 -6.44
CA GLU A 174 -4.24 29.02 -7.76
C GLU A 174 -5.24 27.97 -8.29
N PHE A 175 -6.05 28.39 -9.25
CA PHE A 175 -6.85 27.54 -10.14
C PHE A 175 -6.22 27.48 -11.52
N THR A 176 -6.09 26.26 -12.08
CA THR A 176 -5.51 26.04 -13.40
C THR A 176 -6.16 24.84 -14.12
N ILE A 177 -5.76 24.58 -15.36
CA ILE A 177 -6.12 23.36 -16.08
C ILE A 177 -5.15 22.22 -15.75
N PRO A 178 -5.58 20.94 -15.86
CA PRO A 178 -4.66 19.81 -15.79
C PRO A 178 -3.62 19.87 -16.90
N GLU A 179 -2.38 19.50 -16.57
CA GLU A 179 -1.30 19.36 -17.54
C GLU A 179 -0.93 17.88 -17.67
N ALA A 180 -0.73 17.44 -18.90
CA ALA A 180 -0.22 16.12 -19.20
C ALA A 180 1.27 16.19 -19.56
N ASN A 181 2.05 15.24 -19.05
CA ASN A 181 3.44 15.05 -19.44
C ASN A 181 3.59 13.62 -19.95
N ILE A 182 3.79 13.46 -21.26
CA ILE A 182 3.83 12.17 -21.95
C ILE A 182 4.86 12.25 -23.05
N ASP A 183 5.67 11.20 -23.17
CA ASP A 183 6.49 11.00 -24.35
C ASP A 183 5.61 10.48 -25.50
N SER A 184 5.40 11.32 -26.52
CA SER A 184 4.62 10.98 -27.71
C SER A 184 5.29 9.94 -28.61
N GLY A 185 6.55 9.57 -28.38
CA GLY A 185 7.32 8.71 -29.28
C GLY A 185 7.08 7.21 -29.13
N GLN A 186 6.34 6.76 -28.10
CA GLN A 186 6.23 5.34 -27.76
C GLN A 186 4.78 4.91 -27.49
N LEU A 187 4.52 3.62 -27.74
CA LEU A 187 3.26 2.99 -27.34
C LEU A 187 3.10 3.12 -25.82
N SER A 188 1.96 3.64 -25.35
CA SER A 188 1.79 3.99 -23.94
C SER A 188 0.43 3.57 -23.40
N ILE A 189 0.42 3.13 -22.13
CA ILE A 189 -0.78 2.94 -21.33
C ILE A 189 -1.17 4.30 -20.76
N VAL A 190 -2.33 4.81 -21.17
CA VAL A 190 -2.83 6.14 -20.84
C VAL A 190 -4.13 6.02 -20.03
N SER A 191 -4.23 6.80 -18.96
CA SER A 191 -5.48 6.96 -18.22
C SER A 191 -6.07 8.34 -18.43
N VAL A 192 -7.38 8.38 -18.67
CA VAL A 192 -8.13 9.60 -18.94
C VAL A 192 -8.92 9.99 -17.69
N PHE A 193 -9.01 11.30 -17.41
CA PHE A 193 -9.85 11.80 -16.32
C PHE A 193 -11.32 11.42 -16.57
N LYS A 194 -12.00 11.02 -15.50
CA LYS A 194 -13.41 10.68 -15.56
C LYS A 194 -14.26 11.92 -15.88
N THR A 195 -15.21 11.76 -16.80
CA THR A 195 -16.23 12.77 -17.15
C THR A 195 -17.63 12.17 -16.94
N GLU A 196 -18.68 12.89 -17.37
CA GLU A 196 -20.03 12.37 -17.53
C GLU A 196 -20.14 11.32 -18.65
N LEU A 197 -19.19 11.29 -19.57
CA LEU A 197 -19.14 10.36 -20.69
C LEU A 197 -18.27 9.14 -20.36
N GLN A 198 -18.58 8.03 -21.01
CA GLN A 198 -17.68 6.88 -21.09
C GLN A 198 -16.43 7.26 -21.89
N THR A 199 -15.26 6.79 -21.48
CA THR A 199 -13.99 7.15 -22.12
C THR A 199 -13.96 6.83 -23.62
N SER A 200 -14.55 5.70 -24.03
CA SER A 200 -14.66 5.33 -25.45
C SER A 200 -15.51 6.31 -26.26
N GLU A 201 -16.59 6.83 -25.69
CA GLU A 201 -17.44 7.86 -26.33
C GLU A 201 -16.70 9.21 -26.39
N LEU A 202 -16.03 9.60 -25.32
CA LEU A 202 -15.25 10.83 -25.26
C LEU A 202 -14.14 10.84 -26.33
N LEU A 203 -13.40 9.75 -26.46
CA LEU A 203 -12.35 9.60 -27.47
C LEU A 203 -12.89 9.58 -28.89
N ARG A 204 -14.03 8.90 -29.12
CA ARG A 204 -14.68 8.91 -30.44
C ARG A 204 -15.05 10.31 -30.88
N ARG A 205 -15.54 11.16 -29.98
CA ARG A 205 -15.83 12.58 -30.27
C ARG A 205 -14.59 13.39 -30.62
N LEU A 206 -13.41 12.97 -30.17
CA LEU A 206 -12.11 13.55 -30.55
C LEU A 206 -11.56 13.00 -31.88
N GLY A 207 -12.25 12.02 -32.47
CA GLY A 207 -11.84 11.34 -33.69
C GLY A 207 -10.95 10.12 -33.43
N LEU A 208 -10.98 9.55 -32.23
CA LEU A 208 -10.21 8.36 -31.83
C LEU A 208 -11.13 7.18 -31.56
N ASP A 209 -11.07 6.18 -32.44
CA ASP A 209 -11.81 4.93 -32.29
C ASP A 209 -10.88 3.83 -31.78
N ILE A 210 -10.90 3.61 -30.46
CA ILE A 210 -10.03 2.64 -29.79
C ILE A 210 -10.74 1.29 -29.70
N SER A 211 -10.09 0.24 -30.19
CA SER A 211 -10.62 -1.12 -30.13
C SER A 211 -10.76 -1.61 -28.68
N ILE A 212 -11.80 -2.40 -28.40
CA ILE A 212 -12.07 -2.98 -27.06
C ILE A 212 -10.86 -3.77 -26.54
N GLY A 213 -10.12 -4.43 -27.44
CA GLY A 213 -8.88 -5.15 -27.13
C GLY A 213 -7.75 -4.27 -26.56
N ARG A 214 -7.82 -2.94 -26.71
CA ARG A 214 -6.86 -1.97 -26.17
C ARG A 214 -7.36 -1.22 -24.93
N VAL A 215 -8.48 -1.66 -24.35
CA VAL A 215 -9.05 -1.11 -23.11
C VAL A 215 -8.78 -2.06 -21.94
N ILE A 216 -8.33 -1.52 -20.80
CA ILE A 216 -8.09 -2.28 -19.56
C ILE A 216 -9.27 -2.15 -18.59
N ASP A 217 -9.78 -0.92 -18.47
CA ASP A 217 -10.92 -0.53 -17.66
C ASP A 217 -11.56 0.74 -18.24
N ASP A 218 -12.59 1.26 -17.57
CA ASP A 218 -13.36 2.42 -18.01
C ASP A 218 -12.53 3.69 -18.28
N SER A 219 -11.29 3.77 -17.78
CA SER A 219 -10.44 4.97 -17.86
C SER A 219 -9.05 4.74 -18.46
N THR A 220 -8.60 3.48 -18.56
CA THR A 220 -7.22 3.13 -18.94
C THR A 220 -7.17 2.36 -20.25
N ILE A 221 -6.36 2.87 -21.19
CA ILE A 221 -6.32 2.43 -22.59
C ILE A 221 -4.88 2.39 -23.11
N LEU A 222 -4.65 1.62 -24.17
CA LEU A 222 -3.37 1.54 -24.88
C LEU A 222 -3.40 2.39 -26.15
N LEU A 223 -2.54 3.40 -26.22
CA LEU A 223 -2.47 4.35 -27.33
C LEU A 223 -1.14 4.26 -28.07
N THR A 224 -1.23 4.36 -29.40
CA THR A 224 -0.09 4.49 -30.32
C THR A 224 0.48 5.92 -30.31
N PRO A 225 1.73 6.12 -30.75
CA PRO A 225 2.34 7.44 -30.89
C PRO A 225 1.47 8.48 -31.61
N ASP A 226 0.85 8.09 -32.72
CA ASP A 226 -0.02 8.98 -33.52
C ASP A 226 -1.30 9.37 -32.77
N GLU A 227 -1.89 8.42 -32.04
CA GLU A 227 -3.08 8.68 -31.22
C GLU A 227 -2.75 9.57 -30.01
N ILE A 228 -1.58 9.38 -29.39
CA ILE A 228 -1.09 10.26 -28.31
C ILE A 228 -0.87 11.67 -28.83
N ALA A 229 -0.21 11.83 -29.98
CA ALA A 229 0.00 13.14 -30.60
C ALA A 229 -1.33 13.86 -30.88
N LEU A 230 -2.34 13.13 -31.36
CA LEU A 230 -3.68 13.69 -31.61
C LEU A 230 -4.37 14.17 -30.33
N ILE A 231 -4.30 13.42 -29.22
CA ILE A 231 -4.87 13.85 -27.93
C ILE A 231 -4.08 15.05 -27.40
N MET A 232 -2.76 15.04 -27.48
CA MET A 232 -1.93 16.14 -27.00
C MET A 232 -2.17 17.44 -27.77
N GLU A 233 -2.50 17.36 -29.07
CA GLU A 233 -2.89 18.51 -29.88
C GLU A 233 -4.29 19.03 -29.51
N LYS A 234 -5.28 18.14 -29.39
CA LYS A 234 -6.68 18.54 -29.24
C LYS A 234 -7.13 18.75 -27.80
N ALA A 235 -6.67 17.90 -26.89
CA ALA A 235 -7.23 17.73 -25.56
C ALA A 235 -6.20 17.22 -24.52
N PRO A 236 -5.01 17.85 -24.37
CA PRO A 236 -3.94 17.34 -23.51
C PRO A 236 -4.37 17.20 -22.04
N TYR A 237 -5.25 18.08 -21.57
CA TYR A 237 -5.79 18.10 -20.21
C TYR A 237 -6.68 16.89 -19.86
N LEU A 238 -7.05 16.04 -20.83
CA LEU A 238 -7.79 14.81 -20.56
C LEU A 238 -6.92 13.73 -19.95
N ILE A 239 -5.61 13.76 -20.20
CA ILE A 239 -4.72 12.70 -19.76
C ILE A 239 -4.35 12.93 -18.30
N SER A 240 -4.72 11.96 -17.48
CA SER A 240 -4.42 11.95 -16.04
C SER A 240 -3.07 11.33 -15.74
N MET A 241 -2.73 10.25 -16.44
CA MET A 241 -1.53 9.43 -16.21
C MET A 241 -1.12 8.77 -17.51
N ALA A 242 0.18 8.61 -17.73
CA ALA A 242 0.70 7.84 -18.85
C ALA A 242 2.00 7.13 -18.47
N THR A 243 2.17 5.91 -18.98
CA THR A 243 3.38 5.11 -18.85
C THR A 243 3.64 4.37 -20.15
N VAL A 244 4.91 4.21 -20.52
CA VAL A 244 5.30 3.45 -21.71
C VAL A 244 4.87 1.98 -21.58
N ASP A 245 4.28 1.40 -22.62
CA ASP A 245 3.94 -0.03 -22.71
C ASP A 245 5.15 -0.85 -23.23
N LEU A 246 6.27 -0.75 -22.54
CA LEU A 246 7.45 -1.54 -22.84
C LEU A 246 8.17 -1.88 -21.54
N SER A 247 8.09 -3.15 -21.17
CA SER A 247 8.88 -3.68 -20.07
C SER A 247 9.93 -4.63 -20.62
N GLN A 248 11.18 -4.32 -20.30
CA GLN A 248 12.29 -5.26 -20.43
C GLN A 248 12.44 -5.94 -19.07
N LEU A 249 12.59 -7.27 -19.08
CA LEU A 249 13.07 -7.96 -17.89
C LEU A 249 14.52 -7.53 -17.64
N ASP A 250 14.86 -7.32 -16.38
CA ASP A 250 16.26 -7.07 -16.01
C ASP A 250 17.13 -8.21 -16.60
N ILE A 251 18.21 -7.86 -17.29
CA ILE A 251 19.14 -8.85 -17.84
C ILE A 251 19.76 -9.58 -16.65
N LEU A 252 19.48 -10.86 -16.56
CA LEU A 252 19.99 -11.67 -15.48
C LEU A 252 21.41 -12.11 -15.80
N ASP A 253 22.26 -12.02 -14.79
CA ASP A 253 23.66 -12.42 -14.87
C ASP A 253 23.80 -13.78 -14.18
N PHE A 254 23.95 -14.82 -14.99
CA PHE A 254 24.02 -16.21 -14.55
C PHE A 254 25.30 -16.89 -15.00
N ASP A 255 25.83 -17.73 -14.13
CA ASP A 255 26.94 -18.63 -14.45
C ASP A 255 26.41 -20.06 -14.57
N GLU A 256 26.66 -20.70 -15.72
CA GLU A 256 26.38 -22.12 -15.92
C GLU A 256 27.42 -22.99 -15.21
N ALA A 257 26.97 -23.99 -14.45
CA ALA A 257 27.84 -24.99 -13.85
C ALA A 257 27.62 -26.37 -14.46
N LYS A 258 28.74 -27.07 -14.75
CA LYS A 258 28.69 -28.49 -15.13
C LYS A 258 28.61 -29.35 -13.88
N SER A 259 27.40 -29.61 -13.41
CA SER A 259 27.14 -30.60 -12.36
C SER A 259 26.83 -31.97 -12.96
N SER A 260 27.40 -33.03 -12.39
CA SER A 260 27.17 -34.44 -12.77
C SER A 260 26.16 -35.16 -11.87
N GLN A 261 25.57 -34.45 -10.90
CA GLN A 261 24.71 -35.03 -9.86
C GLN A 261 23.23 -34.89 -10.26
N ILE A 262 22.57 -36.03 -10.50
CA ILE A 262 21.14 -36.06 -10.80
C ILE A 262 20.39 -35.95 -9.46
N LEU A 263 19.77 -34.79 -9.21
CA LEU A 263 18.86 -34.60 -8.09
C LEU A 263 17.53 -35.32 -8.39
N SER A 264 16.93 -35.89 -7.35
CA SER A 264 15.60 -36.48 -7.41
C SER A 264 14.89 -36.20 -6.10
N ILE A 265 13.60 -35.89 -6.19
CA ILE A 265 12.72 -35.68 -5.05
C ILE A 265 11.53 -36.65 -5.13
N PRO A 266 10.86 -36.95 -3.99
CA PRO A 266 9.63 -37.74 -4.01
C PRO A 266 8.58 -37.13 -4.95
N ASN A 267 7.65 -37.94 -5.45
CA ASN A 267 6.50 -37.41 -6.18
C ASN A 267 5.63 -36.57 -5.23
N PRO A 268 4.98 -35.49 -5.71
CA PRO A 268 4.07 -34.72 -4.88
C PRO A 268 2.84 -35.54 -4.49
N THR A 269 2.24 -35.16 -3.37
CA THR A 269 1.00 -35.70 -2.84
C THR A 269 -0.03 -34.57 -2.69
N ASN A 270 -0.40 -34.21 -1.47
CA ASN A 270 -1.41 -33.20 -1.15
C ASN A 270 -0.82 -31.82 -0.81
N GLU A 271 0.49 -31.57 -1.01
CA GLU A 271 1.13 -30.33 -0.57
C GLU A 271 0.45 -29.07 -1.16
N PRO A 272 0.44 -27.93 -0.46
CA PRO A 272 -0.25 -26.75 -0.95
C PRO A 272 0.29 -26.23 -2.29
N ILE A 273 -0.59 -25.62 -3.09
CA ILE A 273 -0.28 -25.08 -4.41
C ILE A 273 -0.01 -23.58 -4.31
N ILE A 274 1.12 -23.15 -4.87
CA ILE A 274 1.49 -21.74 -5.07
C ILE A 274 1.33 -21.39 -6.55
N GLY A 275 0.70 -20.26 -6.84
CA GLY A 275 0.64 -19.72 -8.19
C GLY A 275 1.92 -18.98 -8.55
N VAL A 276 2.49 -19.24 -9.72
CA VAL A 276 3.66 -18.52 -10.25
C VAL A 276 3.27 -17.91 -11.57
N ILE A 277 3.40 -16.59 -11.69
CA ILE A 277 3.21 -15.86 -12.94
C ILE A 277 4.59 -15.34 -13.34
N ASP A 278 5.16 -15.89 -14.41
CA ASP A 278 6.54 -15.62 -14.81
C ASP A 278 6.73 -15.80 -16.33
N THR A 279 7.98 -15.86 -16.78
CA THR A 279 8.42 -16.39 -18.08
C THR A 279 8.11 -17.89 -18.22
N LEU A 280 8.58 -18.58 -19.25
CA LEU A 280 8.18 -19.97 -19.51
C LEU A 280 8.82 -20.95 -18.49
N PHE A 281 8.25 -22.16 -18.44
CA PHE A 281 8.72 -23.25 -17.57
C PHE A 281 9.07 -24.50 -18.38
N ASP A 282 10.22 -25.10 -18.09
CA ASP A 282 10.70 -26.30 -18.79
C ASP A 282 10.26 -27.58 -18.06
N GLU A 283 9.42 -28.39 -18.70
CA GLU A 283 8.90 -29.64 -18.14
C GLU A 283 9.92 -30.79 -18.08
N SER A 284 11.13 -30.62 -18.63
CA SER A 284 12.20 -31.63 -18.61
C SER A 284 12.99 -31.69 -17.30
N VAL A 285 12.83 -30.71 -16.41
CA VAL A 285 13.56 -30.65 -15.13
C VAL A 285 13.12 -31.71 -14.13
N TYR A 286 14.00 -32.07 -13.19
CA TYR A 286 13.79 -33.19 -12.24
C TYR A 286 12.57 -33.03 -11.34
N PHE A 287 12.11 -31.79 -11.11
CA PHE A 287 10.98 -31.47 -10.25
C PHE A 287 9.69 -31.20 -11.03
N SER A 288 9.64 -31.44 -12.34
CA SER A 288 8.48 -31.12 -13.19
C SER A 288 7.16 -31.73 -12.70
N LYS A 289 7.19 -32.90 -12.06
CA LYS A 289 6.00 -33.51 -11.45
C LYS A 289 5.33 -32.64 -10.39
N TRP A 290 6.07 -31.73 -9.75
CA TRP A 290 5.56 -30.77 -8.76
C TRP A 290 4.95 -29.51 -9.39
N VAL A 291 5.05 -29.35 -10.71
CA VAL A 291 4.64 -28.16 -11.44
C VAL A 291 3.54 -28.50 -12.44
N LYS A 292 2.39 -27.84 -12.32
CA LYS A 292 1.38 -27.80 -13.38
C LYS A 292 1.62 -26.55 -14.22
N TYR A 293 2.02 -26.73 -15.47
CA TYR A 293 2.37 -25.62 -16.36
C TYR A 293 1.22 -25.24 -17.30
N GLU A 294 1.00 -23.94 -17.47
CA GLU A 294 0.12 -23.35 -18.47
C GLU A 294 0.85 -22.24 -19.24
N ASP A 295 0.89 -22.36 -20.56
CA ASP A 295 1.49 -21.37 -21.44
C ASP A 295 0.42 -20.36 -21.89
N ARG A 296 0.65 -19.09 -21.54
CA ARG A 296 -0.22 -17.95 -21.88
C ARG A 296 0.45 -16.97 -22.83
N VAL A 297 1.65 -17.28 -23.34
CA VAL A 297 2.29 -16.47 -24.38
C VAL A 297 1.64 -16.79 -25.72
N ASP A 298 1.34 -15.76 -26.51
CA ASP A 298 0.72 -15.91 -27.84
C ASP A 298 1.53 -16.93 -28.68
N SER A 299 0.82 -17.89 -29.26
CA SER A 299 1.37 -18.91 -30.16
C SER A 299 2.15 -18.36 -31.36
N GLN A 300 1.95 -17.09 -31.74
CA GLN A 300 2.67 -16.42 -32.81
C GLN A 300 4.04 -15.87 -32.38
N ILE A 301 4.29 -15.78 -31.07
CA ILE A 301 5.57 -15.33 -30.54
C ILE A 301 6.54 -16.52 -30.52
N GLU A 302 7.69 -16.35 -31.18
CA GLU A 302 8.76 -17.34 -31.18
C GLU A 302 9.35 -17.50 -29.77
N LYS A 303 9.50 -18.75 -29.34
CA LYS A 303 10.00 -19.12 -28.01
C LYS A 303 11.41 -19.70 -28.15
N MET A 304 12.36 -19.11 -27.44
CA MET A 304 13.76 -19.52 -27.39
C MET A 304 14.05 -20.27 -26.09
N SER A 305 15.15 -21.01 -26.03
CA SER A 305 15.56 -21.74 -24.82
C SER A 305 15.71 -20.81 -23.59
N SER A 306 16.23 -19.60 -23.81
CA SER A 306 16.39 -18.59 -22.75
C SER A 306 15.07 -18.15 -22.12
N ASP A 307 13.95 -18.31 -22.80
CA ASP A 307 12.63 -17.92 -22.28
C ASP A 307 12.15 -18.85 -21.16
N TYR A 308 12.76 -20.04 -21.02
CA TYR A 308 12.42 -21.04 -20.03
C TYR A 308 13.31 -20.98 -18.78
N GLU A 309 14.39 -20.20 -18.79
CA GLU A 309 15.39 -20.20 -17.71
C GLU A 309 14.84 -19.55 -16.43
N HIS A 310 14.36 -18.30 -16.52
CA HIS A 310 13.97 -17.54 -15.34
C HIS A 310 12.77 -18.16 -14.61
N GLY A 311 11.69 -18.50 -15.31
CA GLY A 311 10.49 -19.11 -14.74
C GLY A 311 10.76 -20.47 -14.10
N THR A 312 11.63 -21.28 -14.72
CA THR A 312 12.10 -22.55 -14.16
C THR A 312 12.96 -22.34 -12.91
N GLY A 313 13.89 -21.39 -12.94
CA GLY A 313 14.74 -21.05 -11.81
C GLY A 313 13.94 -20.57 -10.59
N VAL A 314 12.97 -19.68 -10.79
CA VAL A 314 12.03 -19.22 -9.77
C VAL A 314 11.24 -20.39 -9.18
N SER A 315 10.68 -21.25 -10.04
CA SER A 315 9.89 -22.41 -9.61
C SER A 315 10.73 -23.44 -8.84
N SER A 316 12.02 -23.58 -9.18
CA SER A 316 12.93 -24.49 -8.48
C SER A 316 13.13 -24.10 -7.01
N ILE A 317 13.20 -22.80 -6.70
CA ILE A 317 13.28 -22.32 -5.31
C ILE A 317 11.98 -22.66 -4.57
N ILE A 318 10.82 -22.38 -5.18
CA ILE A 318 9.52 -22.62 -4.55
C ILE A 318 9.31 -24.11 -4.24
N VAL A 319 9.64 -25.00 -5.18
CA VAL A 319 9.45 -26.44 -4.99
C VAL A 319 10.49 -27.03 -4.04
N ASP A 320 11.79 -26.78 -4.29
CA ASP A 320 12.88 -27.55 -3.68
C ASP A 320 14.07 -26.70 -3.22
N GLY A 321 13.86 -25.40 -3.00
CA GLY A 321 14.89 -24.41 -2.65
C GLY A 321 15.85 -24.84 -1.53
N ALA A 322 15.32 -25.44 -0.45
CA ALA A 322 16.13 -25.90 0.68
C ALA A 322 17.11 -27.03 0.32
N SER A 323 16.73 -27.94 -0.57
CA SER A 323 17.62 -29.03 -1.01
C SER A 323 18.75 -28.52 -1.91
N ILE A 324 18.45 -27.57 -2.80
CA ILE A 324 19.43 -26.98 -3.72
C ILE A 324 20.31 -25.90 -3.06
N ASN A 325 19.80 -25.25 -2.00
CA ASN A 325 20.54 -24.31 -1.15
C ASN A 325 20.49 -24.77 0.32
N PRO A 326 21.27 -25.79 0.74
CA PRO A 326 21.23 -26.31 2.12
C PRO A 326 21.54 -25.25 3.19
N ASP A 327 22.37 -24.26 2.85
CA ASP A 327 22.68 -23.15 3.76
C ASP A 327 21.47 -22.22 4.02
N LEU A 328 20.44 -22.27 3.16
CA LEU A 328 19.23 -21.45 3.22
C LEU A 328 17.99 -22.26 3.54
N ASP A 329 18.14 -23.44 4.16
CA ASP A 329 16.99 -24.24 4.61
C ASP A 329 16.07 -23.40 5.49
N ASP A 330 14.83 -23.25 5.03
CA ASP A 330 13.81 -22.41 5.64
C ASP A 330 12.80 -23.20 6.48
N ASN A 331 12.97 -24.52 6.57
CA ASN A 331 12.08 -25.47 7.24
C ASN A 331 10.61 -25.40 6.78
N CYS A 332 10.33 -24.83 5.60
CA CYS A 332 8.95 -24.73 5.09
C CYS A 332 8.48 -26.03 4.40
N GLY A 333 9.38 -26.96 4.11
CA GLY A 333 9.11 -28.16 3.32
C GLY A 333 8.95 -27.85 1.83
N ARG A 334 8.22 -28.69 1.09
CA ARG A 334 7.96 -28.49 -0.35
C ARG A 334 6.56 -27.93 -0.59
N PHE A 335 6.38 -27.34 -1.77
CA PHE A 335 5.10 -26.84 -2.27
C PHE A 335 4.95 -27.25 -3.73
N ARG A 336 3.70 -27.54 -4.15
CA ARG A 336 3.37 -27.68 -5.56
C ARG A 336 3.26 -26.30 -6.19
N VAL A 337 3.53 -26.21 -7.48
CA VAL A 337 3.44 -24.96 -8.24
C VAL A 337 2.41 -25.11 -9.35
N LYS A 338 1.55 -24.11 -9.51
CA LYS A 338 0.84 -23.89 -10.77
C LYS A 338 1.50 -22.71 -11.49
N HIS A 339 2.23 -23.00 -12.55
CA HIS A 339 3.07 -22.06 -13.26
C HIS A 339 2.36 -21.54 -14.52
N PHE A 340 2.30 -20.22 -14.68
CA PHE A 340 1.72 -19.55 -15.83
C PHE A 340 2.81 -18.75 -16.54
N GLY A 341 3.21 -19.20 -17.73
CA GLY A 341 4.17 -18.50 -18.57
C GLY A 341 3.48 -17.39 -19.34
N VAL A 342 3.72 -16.13 -18.97
CA VAL A 342 3.04 -14.94 -19.53
C VAL A 342 3.96 -14.02 -20.33
N ALA A 343 5.27 -14.26 -20.31
CA ALA A 343 6.27 -13.41 -20.94
C ALA A 343 7.45 -14.21 -21.52
N THR A 344 8.19 -13.58 -22.44
CA THR A 344 9.50 -14.05 -22.92
C THR A 344 10.63 -13.26 -22.22
N SER A 345 11.88 -13.69 -22.36
CA SER A 345 13.02 -13.12 -21.62
C SER A 345 13.48 -11.75 -22.09
N LYS A 346 13.06 -11.30 -23.28
CA LYS A 346 13.53 -10.03 -23.90
C LYS A 346 12.65 -8.83 -23.58
N GLN A 347 11.46 -8.79 -24.17
CA GLN A 347 10.53 -7.68 -24.10
C GLN A 347 9.12 -8.24 -24.03
N PHE A 348 8.32 -7.67 -23.15
CA PHE A 348 6.91 -8.01 -23.03
C PHE A 348 6.06 -6.73 -22.95
N SER A 349 4.82 -6.86 -23.38
CA SER A 349 3.81 -5.80 -23.22
C SER A 349 3.27 -5.87 -21.80
N SER A 350 3.50 -4.80 -21.03
CA SER A 350 2.93 -4.60 -19.70
C SER A 350 1.41 -4.73 -19.74
N PHE A 351 0.78 -4.13 -20.74
CA PHE A 351 -0.65 -4.21 -21.00
C PHE A 351 -1.15 -5.67 -21.15
N THR A 352 -0.39 -6.51 -21.84
CA THR A 352 -0.75 -7.92 -22.05
C THR A 352 -0.64 -8.72 -20.75
N ILE A 353 0.44 -8.54 -20.00
CA ILE A 353 0.61 -9.19 -18.68
C ILE A 353 -0.52 -8.82 -17.74
N MET A 354 -0.93 -7.56 -17.71
CA MET A 354 -2.05 -7.08 -16.90
C MET A 354 -3.36 -7.84 -17.18
N LYS A 355 -3.64 -8.14 -18.45
CA LYS A 355 -4.82 -8.91 -18.85
C LYS A 355 -4.69 -10.36 -18.40
N HIS A 356 -3.54 -10.99 -18.65
CA HIS A 356 -3.29 -12.35 -18.19
C HIS A 356 -3.42 -12.50 -16.69
N ILE A 357 -2.86 -11.58 -15.89
CA ILE A 357 -2.99 -11.62 -14.42
C ILE A 357 -4.46 -11.61 -13.98
N LYS A 358 -5.30 -10.74 -14.57
CA LYS A 358 -6.74 -10.68 -14.26
C LYS A 358 -7.43 -12.01 -14.56
N GLU A 359 -7.18 -12.58 -15.74
CA GLU A 359 -7.79 -13.83 -16.20
C GLU A 359 -7.31 -15.02 -15.37
N ILE A 360 -6.00 -15.19 -15.23
CA ILE A 360 -5.36 -16.27 -14.47
C ILE A 360 -5.91 -16.32 -13.03
N VAL A 361 -5.94 -15.18 -12.33
CA VAL A 361 -6.37 -15.16 -10.92
C VAL A 361 -7.88 -15.35 -10.79
N ALA A 362 -8.67 -14.93 -11.79
CA ALA A 362 -10.11 -15.19 -11.82
C ALA A 362 -10.42 -16.67 -12.08
N GLU A 363 -9.64 -17.34 -12.92
CA GLU A 363 -9.78 -18.77 -13.25
C GLU A 363 -9.27 -19.70 -12.15
N ASN A 364 -8.43 -19.22 -11.24
CA ASN A 364 -7.72 -20.02 -10.23
C ASN A 364 -7.94 -19.50 -8.80
N ARG A 365 -9.22 -19.37 -8.42
CA ARG A 365 -9.67 -18.77 -7.15
C ARG A 365 -9.22 -19.55 -5.90
N GLU A 366 -8.88 -20.81 -6.07
CA GLU A 366 -8.37 -21.71 -5.04
C GLU A 366 -6.94 -21.37 -4.60
N ILE A 367 -6.15 -20.74 -5.49
CA ILE A 367 -4.76 -20.36 -5.18
C ILE A 367 -4.77 -19.06 -4.36
N LYS A 368 -4.23 -19.15 -3.15
CA LYS A 368 -4.19 -18.04 -2.18
C LYS A 368 -2.90 -17.24 -2.23
N VAL A 369 -1.79 -17.87 -2.60
CA VAL A 369 -0.46 -17.26 -2.59
C VAL A 369 0.12 -17.27 -3.99
N TRP A 370 0.52 -16.08 -4.45
CA TRP A 370 1.01 -15.85 -5.80
C TRP A 370 2.41 -15.24 -5.76
N ASN A 371 3.34 -15.82 -6.50
CA ASN A 371 4.67 -15.26 -6.76
C ASN A 371 4.67 -14.54 -8.11
N LEU A 372 5.16 -13.30 -8.12
CA LEU A 372 5.39 -12.53 -9.32
C LEU A 372 6.83 -12.00 -9.32
N SER A 373 7.69 -12.65 -10.09
CA SER A 373 9.11 -12.31 -10.21
C SER A 373 9.43 -11.55 -11.52
N LEU A 374 8.41 -10.94 -12.13
CA LEU A 374 8.55 -10.06 -13.29
C LEU A 374 8.44 -8.59 -12.86
N GLY A 375 9.31 -7.74 -13.40
CA GLY A 375 9.28 -6.32 -13.11
C GLY A 375 9.90 -5.50 -14.23
N SER A 376 9.53 -4.21 -14.28
CA SER A 376 9.98 -3.28 -15.29
C SER A 376 11.40 -2.77 -14.99
N ALA A 377 12.22 -2.69 -16.04
CA ALA A 377 13.50 -1.99 -15.99
C ALA A 377 13.34 -0.49 -15.70
N LEU A 378 12.17 0.12 -15.94
CA LEU A 378 11.91 1.54 -15.71
C LEU A 378 11.61 1.84 -14.24
N GLU A 379 11.86 3.07 -13.81
CA GLU A 379 11.44 3.57 -12.51
C GLU A 379 9.94 3.86 -12.50
N ILE A 380 9.30 3.66 -11.34
CA ILE A 380 7.92 4.10 -11.13
C ILE A 380 7.80 5.61 -11.24
N HIS A 381 6.60 6.08 -11.62
CA HIS A 381 6.30 7.50 -11.58
C HIS A 381 6.13 7.98 -10.13
N LYS A 382 6.56 9.21 -9.82
CA LYS A 382 6.49 9.76 -8.46
C LYS A 382 5.07 10.10 -8.00
N ASP A 383 4.19 10.43 -8.95
CA ASP A 383 2.86 10.97 -8.69
C ASP A 383 1.70 9.97 -8.78
N PHE A 384 1.93 8.76 -9.28
CA PHE A 384 0.86 7.76 -9.41
C PHE A 384 1.41 6.34 -9.41
N ILE A 385 0.56 5.40 -8.98
CA ILE A 385 0.83 3.96 -9.02
C ILE A 385 0.74 3.45 -10.46
N SER A 386 1.62 2.53 -10.83
CA SER A 386 1.63 1.85 -12.12
C SER A 386 0.31 1.10 -12.37
N PRO A 387 -0.13 1.01 -13.63
CA PRO A 387 -1.35 0.26 -13.96
C PRO A 387 -1.32 -1.20 -13.46
N GLU A 388 -0.16 -1.86 -13.55
CA GLU A 388 0.08 -3.24 -13.14
C GLU A 388 -0.11 -3.40 -11.63
N ALA A 389 0.55 -2.56 -10.83
CA ALA A 389 0.40 -2.56 -9.38
C ALA A 389 -1.04 -2.30 -8.95
N ALA A 390 -1.74 -1.41 -9.64
CA ALA A 390 -3.15 -1.13 -9.33
C ALA A 390 -4.08 -2.32 -9.60
N ILE A 391 -3.78 -3.14 -10.60
CA ILE A 391 -4.49 -4.40 -10.81
C ILE A 391 -4.21 -5.37 -9.68
N LEU A 392 -2.95 -5.54 -9.26
CA LEU A 392 -2.60 -6.42 -8.13
C LEU A 392 -3.30 -5.98 -6.84
N ASP A 393 -3.36 -4.68 -6.58
CA ASP A 393 -4.01 -4.12 -5.41
C ASP A 393 -5.52 -4.36 -5.43
N LYS A 394 -6.15 -4.17 -6.60
CA LYS A 394 -7.58 -4.43 -6.80
C LYS A 394 -7.91 -5.91 -6.64
N ILE A 395 -7.12 -6.80 -7.24
CA ILE A 395 -7.30 -8.25 -7.11
C ILE A 395 -7.20 -8.66 -5.64
N GLN A 396 -6.21 -8.17 -4.88
CA GLN A 396 -6.10 -8.47 -3.45
C GLN A 396 -7.22 -7.84 -2.62
N TYR A 397 -7.81 -6.73 -3.04
CA TYR A 397 -9.00 -6.20 -2.38
C TYR A 397 -10.24 -7.07 -2.64
N ASP A 398 -10.53 -7.35 -3.92
CA ASP A 398 -11.73 -8.08 -4.35
C ASP A 398 -11.68 -9.57 -3.93
N TYR A 399 -10.48 -10.11 -3.79
CA TYR A 399 -10.24 -11.52 -3.60
C TYR A 399 -9.30 -11.79 -2.44
N ASP A 400 -9.60 -12.83 -1.66
CA ASP A 400 -8.76 -13.33 -0.58
C ASP A 400 -7.53 -14.08 -1.11
N VAL A 401 -6.58 -13.32 -1.66
CA VAL A 401 -5.27 -13.76 -2.18
C VAL A 401 -4.18 -12.77 -1.75
N ILE A 402 -2.91 -13.16 -1.84
CA ILE A 402 -1.75 -12.29 -1.60
C ILE A 402 -0.70 -12.49 -2.69
N PHE A 403 -0.14 -11.39 -3.19
CA PHE A 403 1.01 -11.41 -4.10
C PHE A 403 2.30 -11.11 -3.33
N VAL A 404 3.32 -11.91 -3.61
CA VAL A 404 4.72 -11.65 -3.24
C VAL A 404 5.46 -11.25 -4.52
N VAL A 405 6.01 -10.04 -4.53
CA VAL A 405 6.53 -9.39 -5.74
C VAL A 405 7.98 -9.00 -5.54
N ALA A 406 8.82 -9.26 -6.55
CA ALA A 406 10.22 -8.85 -6.55
C ALA A 406 10.38 -7.33 -6.64
N GLY A 407 11.33 -6.77 -5.89
CA GLY A 407 11.55 -5.32 -5.80
C GLY A 407 12.31 -4.67 -6.97
N THR A 408 12.56 -5.39 -8.07
CA THR A 408 13.34 -4.97 -9.27
C THR A 408 14.82 -4.68 -9.02
N ASN A 409 15.64 -4.71 -10.07
CA ASN A 409 17.10 -4.61 -9.96
C ASN A 409 17.62 -3.45 -10.81
N LYS A 410 18.60 -2.70 -10.32
CA LYS A 410 19.26 -1.70 -11.16
C LYS A 410 20.20 -2.39 -12.17
N PRO A 411 20.37 -1.82 -13.38
CA PRO A 411 21.39 -2.27 -14.32
C PRO A 411 22.80 -2.24 -13.71
N SER A 412 23.67 -3.16 -14.13
CA SER A 412 25.03 -3.32 -13.59
C SER A 412 25.93 -2.10 -13.78
N ASP A 413 25.65 -1.27 -14.78
CA ASP A 413 26.35 -0.02 -15.11
C ASP A 413 25.79 1.20 -14.37
N SER A 414 24.67 1.05 -13.66
CA SER A 414 24.05 2.13 -12.91
C SER A 414 24.69 2.33 -11.54
N ASN A 415 25.34 3.48 -11.37
CA ASN A 415 25.93 3.93 -10.10
C ASN A 415 24.98 4.79 -9.25
N SER A 416 23.84 5.22 -9.81
CA SER A 416 22.86 6.05 -9.10
C SER A 416 21.77 5.18 -8.46
N PRO A 417 21.21 5.59 -7.31
CA PRO A 417 19.99 4.98 -6.79
C PRO A 417 18.87 5.09 -7.83
N MET A 418 18.11 4.00 -8.01
CA MET A 418 16.92 3.96 -8.85
C MET A 418 15.72 3.56 -7.99
N LEU A 419 14.58 4.19 -8.23
CA LEU A 419 13.31 3.77 -7.67
C LEU A 419 12.94 2.37 -8.18
N ILE A 420 12.22 1.62 -7.35
CA ILE A 420 11.63 0.34 -7.76
C ILE A 420 10.78 0.51 -9.03
N GLY A 421 10.73 -0.53 -9.87
CA GLY A 421 9.91 -0.56 -11.09
C GLY A 421 8.55 -1.22 -10.88
N ALA A 422 7.63 -1.03 -11.83
CA ALA A 422 6.31 -1.70 -11.81
C ALA A 422 6.47 -3.24 -11.90
N PRO A 423 5.65 -4.05 -11.20
CA PRO A 423 4.56 -3.67 -10.29
C PRO A 423 4.98 -3.60 -8.82
N ALA A 424 6.27 -3.41 -8.51
CA ALA A 424 6.78 -3.38 -7.15
C ALA A 424 6.28 -2.16 -6.34
N ASP A 425 5.60 -1.21 -6.98
CA ASP A 425 4.86 -0.13 -6.35
C ASP A 425 3.45 -0.50 -5.85
N SER A 426 3.04 -1.77 -5.96
CA SER A 426 1.80 -2.27 -5.36
C SER A 426 1.80 -2.13 -3.84
N ILE A 427 0.75 -1.50 -3.32
CA ILE A 427 0.63 -1.20 -1.89
C ILE A 427 0.17 -2.44 -1.10
N ASN A 428 -0.78 -3.20 -1.64
CA ASN A 428 -1.34 -4.40 -1.01
C ASN A 428 -0.39 -5.60 -1.07
N SER A 429 0.44 -5.71 -2.12
CA SER A 429 1.42 -6.80 -2.24
C SER A 429 2.51 -6.74 -1.17
N LEU A 430 3.19 -7.87 -0.97
CA LEU A 430 4.41 -7.97 -0.17
C LEU A 430 5.62 -7.87 -1.10
N ILE A 431 6.31 -6.73 -1.07
CA ILE A 431 7.43 -6.42 -1.94
C ILE A 431 8.73 -6.84 -1.27
N VAL A 432 9.53 -7.63 -2.00
CA VAL A 432 10.75 -8.27 -1.47
C VAL A 432 11.98 -7.79 -2.22
N ASN A 433 12.90 -7.15 -1.50
CA ASN A 433 14.23 -6.81 -2.00
C ASN A 433 15.27 -7.87 -1.64
N ALA A 434 16.49 -7.70 -2.15
CA ALA A 434 17.60 -8.60 -1.94
C ALA A 434 18.64 -8.04 -0.96
N VAL A 435 19.15 -8.93 -0.10
CA VAL A 435 20.35 -8.74 0.71
C VAL A 435 21.37 -9.85 0.42
N ASN A 436 22.62 -9.58 0.77
CA ASN A 436 23.69 -10.58 0.79
C ASN A 436 23.66 -11.41 2.09
N ARG A 437 24.59 -12.35 2.25
CA ARG A 437 24.66 -13.24 3.44
C ARG A 437 24.95 -12.49 4.74
N GLU A 438 25.56 -11.30 4.68
CA GLU A 438 25.79 -10.43 5.84
C GLU A 438 24.61 -9.50 6.17
N ASN A 439 23.44 -9.73 5.55
CA ASN A 439 22.22 -8.90 5.71
C ASN A 439 22.39 -7.45 5.21
N MET A 440 23.40 -7.19 4.36
CA MET A 440 23.61 -5.91 3.71
C MET A 440 22.80 -5.83 2.42
N PRO A 441 22.29 -4.64 2.04
CA PRO A 441 21.58 -4.47 0.77
C PRO A 441 22.41 -4.99 -0.40
N ALA A 442 21.80 -5.81 -1.26
CA ALA A 442 22.48 -6.31 -2.46
C ALA A 442 22.88 -5.14 -3.38
N SER A 443 24.00 -5.31 -4.07
CA SER A 443 24.60 -4.27 -4.90
C SER A 443 23.69 -3.73 -6.00
N TYR A 444 22.65 -4.46 -6.39
CA TYR A 444 21.67 -4.15 -7.45
C TYR A 444 20.26 -3.79 -6.92
N SER A 445 20.04 -3.75 -5.60
CA SER A 445 18.71 -3.46 -5.05
C SER A 445 18.28 -2.02 -5.35
N ARG A 446 17.06 -1.85 -5.87
CA ARG A 446 16.41 -0.54 -6.06
C ARG A 446 15.78 -0.06 -4.75
N ILE A 447 15.36 1.21 -4.73
CA ILE A 447 14.88 1.88 -3.51
C ILE A 447 13.42 2.33 -3.63
N GLY A 448 12.70 2.37 -2.52
CA GLY A 448 11.50 3.21 -2.39
C GLY A 448 11.85 4.64 -2.01
N LYS A 449 10.89 5.44 -1.53
CA LYS A 449 9.48 5.13 -1.21
C LYS A 449 8.58 5.19 -2.45
N VAL A 450 7.40 4.60 -2.35
CA VAL A 450 6.33 4.74 -3.36
C VAL A 450 5.43 5.92 -2.99
N LEU A 451 5.06 6.74 -3.99
CA LEU A 451 4.28 7.98 -3.82
C LEU A 451 4.81 8.88 -2.68
N SER A 452 6.13 8.97 -2.55
CA SER A 452 6.88 9.71 -1.52
C SER A 452 6.75 9.24 -0.07
N PHE A 453 5.78 8.38 0.30
CA PHE A 453 5.59 7.98 1.70
C PHE A 453 5.42 6.47 1.98
N PHE A 454 4.86 5.66 1.07
CA PHE A 454 4.68 4.22 1.32
C PHE A 454 6.02 3.49 1.42
N ASN A 455 6.19 2.65 2.45
CA ASN A 455 7.47 1.99 2.73
C ASN A 455 7.53 0.72 1.90
N LYS A 456 8.10 0.86 0.71
CA LYS A 456 8.46 -0.25 -0.17
C LYS A 456 9.98 -0.23 -0.38
N PRO A 457 10.64 -1.39 -0.49
CA PRO A 457 10.09 -2.75 -0.30
C PRO A 457 9.56 -2.95 1.14
N ASP A 458 8.72 -3.98 1.35
CA ASP A 458 8.25 -4.30 2.70
C ASP A 458 9.35 -4.99 3.51
N VAL A 459 10.04 -5.95 2.90
CA VAL A 459 11.11 -6.74 3.54
C VAL A 459 12.23 -7.05 2.54
N SER A 460 13.33 -7.59 3.04
CA SER A 460 14.37 -8.17 2.19
C SER A 460 14.70 -9.61 2.58
N TYR A 461 15.25 -10.34 1.62
CA TYR A 461 15.73 -11.71 1.83
C TYR A 461 16.96 -12.00 0.94
N TYR A 462 17.55 -13.17 1.12
CA TYR A 462 18.73 -13.58 0.38
C TYR A 462 18.40 -13.80 -1.11
N GLY A 463 18.84 -12.87 -1.95
CA GLY A 463 18.71 -12.91 -3.41
C GLY A 463 20.04 -13.14 -4.14
N GLY A 464 21.12 -13.28 -3.38
CA GLY A 464 22.50 -13.42 -3.87
C GLY A 464 23.15 -12.08 -4.25
N ASP A 465 24.47 -11.97 -4.12
CA ASP A 465 25.24 -10.79 -4.53
C ASP A 465 26.72 -11.14 -4.75
N GLY A 466 27.40 -10.44 -5.66
CA GLY A 466 28.82 -10.67 -5.93
C GLY A 466 29.15 -12.14 -6.20
N ARG A 467 29.93 -12.78 -5.30
CA ARG A 467 30.28 -14.20 -5.35
C ARG A 467 29.29 -15.11 -4.62
N ASP A 468 28.47 -14.56 -3.73
CA ASP A 468 27.48 -15.30 -2.96
C ASP A 468 26.18 -15.40 -3.77
N ARG A 469 26.18 -16.29 -4.77
CA ARG A 469 25.02 -16.52 -5.65
C ARG A 469 24.04 -17.53 -5.05
N ILE A 470 22.78 -17.47 -5.47
CA ILE A 470 21.74 -18.45 -5.14
C ILE A 470 21.79 -19.59 -6.16
N ARG A 471 21.67 -20.83 -5.71
CA ARG A 471 21.56 -22.00 -6.60
C ARG A 471 20.12 -22.19 -7.07
N VAL A 472 19.94 -22.45 -8.35
CA VAL A 472 18.64 -22.77 -8.98
C VAL A 472 18.78 -23.92 -9.97
N CYS A 473 17.66 -24.46 -10.42
CA CYS A 473 17.61 -25.39 -11.54
C CYS A 473 17.12 -24.65 -12.80
N PHE A 474 17.89 -24.76 -13.88
CA PHE A 474 17.56 -24.34 -15.23
C PHE A 474 17.32 -25.54 -16.14
N PRO A 475 16.79 -25.34 -17.37
CA PRO A 475 16.65 -26.39 -18.38
C PRO A 475 17.88 -27.29 -18.55
N LEU A 476 19.07 -26.68 -18.54
CA LEU A 476 20.34 -27.36 -18.80
C LEU A 476 21.04 -27.89 -17.52
N GLY A 477 20.44 -27.72 -16.35
CA GLY A 477 21.00 -28.17 -15.07
C GLY A 477 21.10 -27.06 -14.02
N GLU A 478 22.10 -27.14 -13.16
CA GLU A 478 22.31 -26.16 -12.07
C GLU A 478 22.74 -24.79 -12.63
N GLY A 479 22.16 -23.73 -12.07
CA GLY A 479 22.52 -22.35 -12.34
C GLY A 479 22.79 -21.56 -11.05
N PHE A 480 23.63 -20.53 -11.17
CA PHE A 480 23.95 -19.62 -10.07
C PHE A 480 23.47 -18.21 -10.40
N VAL A 481 22.61 -17.67 -9.53
CA VAL A 481 21.84 -16.45 -9.83
C VAL A 481 22.01 -15.37 -8.78
N LYS A 482 21.76 -14.13 -9.19
CA LYS A 482 21.50 -13.01 -8.29
C LYS A 482 20.27 -12.24 -8.76
N GLY A 483 19.46 -11.75 -7.86
CA GLY A 483 18.31 -10.90 -8.18
C GLY A 483 17.24 -10.90 -7.10
N THR A 484 16.49 -9.81 -7.04
CA THR A 484 15.26 -9.73 -6.22
C THR A 484 14.23 -10.78 -6.64
N SER A 485 14.22 -11.19 -7.91
CA SER A 485 13.39 -12.28 -8.45
C SER A 485 13.66 -13.65 -7.82
N PHE A 486 14.83 -13.83 -7.18
CA PHE A 486 15.21 -15.04 -6.44
C PHE A 486 15.14 -14.87 -4.93
N ALA A 487 14.97 -13.65 -4.41
CA ALA A 487 14.64 -13.39 -3.02
C ALA A 487 13.13 -13.58 -2.75
N ALA A 488 12.28 -13.09 -3.65
CA ALA A 488 10.81 -13.18 -3.52
C ALA A 488 10.28 -14.62 -3.32
N PRO A 489 10.74 -15.64 -4.07
CA PRO A 489 10.29 -17.03 -3.92
C PRO A 489 10.48 -17.63 -2.53
N TRP A 490 11.54 -17.25 -1.81
CA TRP A 490 11.75 -17.70 -0.44
C TRP A 490 10.72 -17.11 0.53
N ILE A 491 10.37 -15.84 0.35
CA ILE A 491 9.31 -15.22 1.14
C ILE A 491 7.94 -15.78 0.74
N THR A 492 7.72 -16.10 -0.54
CA THR A 492 6.52 -16.80 -1.02
C THR A 492 6.32 -18.13 -0.28
N ARG A 493 7.37 -18.93 -0.12
CA ARG A 493 7.33 -20.19 0.65
C ARG A 493 6.91 -19.96 2.11
N LYS A 494 7.44 -18.93 2.77
CA LYS A 494 7.06 -18.57 4.14
C LYS A 494 5.61 -18.14 4.26
N ILE A 495 5.13 -17.30 3.34
CA ILE A 495 3.72 -16.87 3.31
C ILE A 495 2.80 -18.07 3.05
N ALA A 496 3.15 -18.95 2.11
CA ALA A 496 2.39 -20.16 1.83
C ALA A 496 2.36 -21.13 3.02
N TYR A 497 3.47 -21.27 3.75
CA TYR A 497 3.51 -22.04 4.99
C TYR A 497 2.52 -21.49 6.03
N LEU A 498 2.59 -20.17 6.30
CA LEU A 498 1.72 -19.52 7.29
C LEU A 498 0.23 -19.62 6.93
N ILE A 499 -0.11 -19.52 5.64
CA ILE A 499 -1.51 -19.57 5.19
C ILE A 499 -2.02 -21.01 5.12
N HIS A 500 -1.29 -21.91 4.46
CA HIS A 500 -1.81 -23.24 4.13
C HIS A 500 -1.51 -24.30 5.19
N LYS A 501 -0.33 -24.24 5.84
CA LYS A 501 0.07 -25.26 6.82
C LYS A 501 -0.29 -24.86 8.26
N VAL A 502 -0.20 -23.57 8.57
CA VAL A 502 -0.58 -23.04 9.90
C VAL A 502 -2.04 -22.57 9.94
N GLY A 503 -2.65 -22.25 8.80
CA GLY A 503 -4.06 -21.85 8.72
C GLY A 503 -4.31 -20.37 9.08
N LEU A 504 -3.32 -19.49 8.91
CA LEU A 504 -3.44 -18.06 9.20
C LEU A 504 -4.04 -17.28 8.02
N SER A 505 -4.79 -16.23 8.32
CA SER A 505 -5.25 -15.27 7.30
C SER A 505 -4.06 -14.53 6.66
N ARG A 506 -4.22 -14.06 5.42
CA ARG A 506 -3.20 -13.26 4.71
C ARG A 506 -2.74 -12.01 5.46
N GLU A 507 -3.63 -11.35 6.21
CA GLU A 507 -3.30 -10.16 7.00
C GLU A 507 -2.30 -10.51 8.11
N VAL A 508 -2.54 -11.61 8.81
CA VAL A 508 -1.65 -12.11 9.86
C VAL A 508 -0.36 -12.65 9.27
N ALA A 509 -0.41 -13.41 8.17
CA ALA A 509 0.79 -13.94 7.52
C ALA A 509 1.72 -12.80 7.08
N LYS A 510 1.18 -11.76 6.42
CA LYS A 510 1.93 -10.56 6.05
C LYS A 510 2.49 -9.84 7.28
N ALA A 511 1.68 -9.66 8.33
CA ALA A 511 2.11 -9.01 9.56
C ALA A 511 3.22 -9.79 10.30
N LEU A 512 3.18 -11.12 10.33
CA LEU A 512 4.21 -11.96 10.96
C LEU A 512 5.54 -11.88 10.25
N VAL A 513 5.53 -11.97 8.91
CA VAL A 513 6.76 -11.82 8.11
C VAL A 513 7.39 -10.45 8.35
N ILE A 514 6.60 -9.38 8.30
CA ILE A 514 7.10 -8.02 8.55
C ILE A 514 7.57 -7.84 10.00
N ASP A 515 6.79 -8.31 10.98
CA ASP A 515 7.16 -8.21 12.40
C ASP A 515 8.49 -8.93 12.68
N SER A 516 8.68 -10.12 12.12
CA SER A 516 9.89 -10.93 12.30
C SER A 516 11.15 -10.27 11.74
N ALA A 517 11.03 -9.43 10.71
CA ALA A 517 12.13 -8.70 10.11
C ALA A 517 12.61 -7.51 10.95
N ILE A 518 11.78 -7.02 11.88
CA ILE A 518 12.06 -5.81 12.65
C ILE A 518 12.97 -6.10 13.85
N SER A 519 14.13 -5.46 13.86
CA SER A 519 15.08 -5.48 14.97
C SER A 519 14.61 -4.63 16.16
N TRP A 520 15.00 -5.05 17.37
CA TRP A 520 14.85 -4.27 18.61
C TRP A 520 15.84 -3.10 18.73
N SER A 521 16.82 -3.03 17.82
CA SER A 521 17.73 -1.91 17.62
C SER A 521 17.37 -1.16 16.33
N GLN A 522 17.78 0.11 16.22
CA GLN A 522 17.66 0.83 14.97
C GLN A 522 18.56 0.19 13.90
N ASN A 523 17.99 -0.10 12.73
CA ASN A 523 18.73 -0.59 11.58
C ASN A 523 19.68 0.50 11.08
N MET A 524 20.91 0.13 10.72
CA MET A 524 21.88 1.05 10.10
C MET A 524 21.58 1.30 8.62
N ALA A 525 20.98 0.32 7.94
CA ALA A 525 20.58 0.44 6.55
C ALA A 525 19.22 1.15 6.42
N SER A 526 19.09 1.96 5.36
CA SER A 526 17.87 2.73 5.09
C SER A 526 16.68 1.81 4.84
N SER A 527 15.54 2.10 5.50
CA SER A 527 14.29 1.37 5.28
C SER A 527 13.80 1.46 3.84
N ASN A 528 14.20 2.50 3.09
CA ASN A 528 13.86 2.63 1.67
C ASN A 528 14.55 1.56 0.81
N VAL A 529 15.56 0.85 1.32
CA VAL A 529 16.29 -0.19 0.59
C VAL A 529 15.94 -1.58 1.12
N ILE A 530 15.94 -1.77 2.44
CA ILE A 530 15.72 -3.10 3.04
C ILE A 530 14.30 -3.32 3.56
N GLY A 531 13.45 -2.30 3.50
CA GLY A 531 12.12 -2.32 4.09
C GLY A 531 12.19 -2.31 5.62
N TYR A 532 11.35 -3.13 6.24
CA TYR A 532 11.32 -3.31 7.70
C TYR A 532 12.49 -4.14 8.22
N GLY A 533 13.20 -4.87 7.35
CA GLY A 533 14.41 -5.62 7.69
C GLY A 533 14.56 -6.91 6.89
N VAL A 534 15.44 -7.79 7.37
CA VAL A 534 15.66 -9.11 6.77
C VAL A 534 14.85 -10.15 7.51
N VAL A 535 14.03 -10.92 6.79
CA VAL A 535 13.19 -11.97 7.38
C VAL A 535 14.08 -13.12 7.87
N PRO A 536 13.83 -13.70 9.06
CA PRO A 536 14.57 -14.87 9.54
C PRO A 536 14.55 -16.04 8.57
N GLN A 537 15.68 -16.75 8.49
CA GLN A 537 15.83 -17.90 7.62
C GLN A 537 14.90 -19.06 8.02
N ASP A 538 14.84 -19.42 9.31
CA ASP A 538 13.97 -20.48 9.78
C ASP A 538 12.53 -19.94 9.95
N ILE A 539 11.54 -20.63 9.37
CA ILE A 539 10.12 -20.31 9.57
C ILE A 539 9.71 -20.33 11.05
N ASN A 540 10.36 -21.16 11.87
CA ASN A 540 10.08 -21.23 13.30
C ASN A 540 10.43 -19.93 14.03
N GLU A 541 11.42 -19.16 13.56
CA GLU A 541 11.76 -17.85 14.13
C GLU A 541 10.76 -16.75 13.71
N VAL A 542 10.07 -16.95 12.57
CA VAL A 542 8.97 -16.07 12.13
C VAL A 542 7.74 -16.29 13.02
N ILE A 543 7.39 -17.55 13.30
CA ILE A 543 6.22 -17.93 14.08
C ILE A 543 6.45 -17.72 15.58
N ASN A 544 7.49 -18.34 16.13
CA ASN A 544 7.74 -18.38 17.57
C ASN A 544 8.49 -17.13 18.05
N ALA A 545 8.52 -16.95 19.36
CA ALA A 545 9.25 -15.89 20.03
C ALA A 545 10.41 -16.44 20.85
N LYS A 546 11.38 -15.57 21.16
CA LYS A 546 12.43 -15.89 22.14
C LYS A 546 11.81 -16.08 23.53
N ASP A 547 12.51 -16.74 24.44
CA ASP A 547 12.00 -17.03 25.78
C ASP A 547 11.68 -15.77 26.59
N ASP A 548 12.39 -14.67 26.32
CA ASP A 548 12.14 -13.35 26.92
C ASP A 548 11.09 -12.54 26.16
N GLU A 549 10.42 -13.13 25.18
CA GLU A 549 9.44 -12.48 24.33
C GLU A 549 8.08 -13.20 24.36
N ILE A 550 7.01 -12.41 24.35
CA ILE A 550 5.64 -12.90 24.21
C ILE A 550 5.10 -12.34 22.90
N LYS A 551 4.88 -13.21 21.92
CA LYS A 551 4.32 -12.85 20.62
C LYS A 551 2.89 -13.34 20.52
N PHE A 552 1.98 -12.45 20.10
CA PHE A 552 0.59 -12.81 19.94
C PHE A 552 -0.10 -12.08 18.79
N ILE A 553 -1.15 -12.71 18.24
CA ILE A 553 -1.94 -12.18 17.14
C ILE A 553 -3.32 -11.71 17.61
N LEU A 554 -3.78 -10.60 17.05
CA LEU A 554 -5.13 -10.06 17.15
C LEU A 554 -5.70 -9.93 15.74
N THR A 555 -6.91 -10.44 15.51
CA THR A 555 -7.60 -10.39 14.22
C THR A 555 -9.02 -9.93 14.39
N GLY A 556 -9.54 -9.18 13.41
CA GLY A 556 -10.92 -8.72 13.44
C GLY A 556 -11.28 -7.94 12.18
N GLU A 557 -12.47 -7.34 12.22
CA GLU A 557 -13.02 -6.52 11.16
C GLU A 557 -13.34 -5.13 11.70
N SER A 558 -13.00 -4.10 10.93
CA SER A 558 -13.39 -2.73 11.23
C SER A 558 -14.76 -2.45 10.62
N LEU A 559 -15.80 -2.32 11.46
CA LEU A 559 -17.18 -2.05 11.04
C LEU A 559 -17.61 -0.60 11.34
N LYS A 560 -16.93 0.07 12.28
CA LYS A 560 -17.20 1.46 12.66
C LYS A 560 -15.92 2.28 12.71
N TYR A 561 -16.06 3.53 13.12
CA TYR A 561 -14.95 4.48 13.24
C TYR A 561 -13.86 4.01 14.21
N ASP A 562 -14.21 3.42 15.36
CA ASP A 562 -13.23 3.02 16.38
C ASP A 562 -13.51 1.58 16.83
N THR A 563 -12.55 0.69 16.55
CA THR A 563 -12.54 -0.73 16.94
C THR A 563 -11.48 -0.93 18.03
N TYR A 564 -11.89 -1.29 19.24
CA TYR A 564 -10.98 -1.24 20.40
C TYR A 564 -11.21 -2.37 21.41
N ASN A 565 -10.16 -2.63 22.21
CA ASN A 565 -10.23 -3.40 23.44
C ASN A 565 -9.25 -2.81 24.46
N HIS A 566 -9.71 -2.56 25.70
CA HIS A 566 -8.92 -1.91 26.76
C HIS A 566 -8.56 -2.86 27.92
N GLN A 567 -8.68 -4.17 27.71
CA GLN A 567 -8.58 -5.18 28.75
C GLN A 567 -7.41 -6.14 28.55
N LEU A 568 -6.37 -5.74 27.83
CA LEU A 568 -5.20 -6.61 27.60
C LEU A 568 -4.31 -6.62 28.87
N PRO A 569 -4.13 -7.76 29.54
CA PRO A 569 -3.44 -7.80 30.82
C PRO A 569 -1.95 -8.17 30.64
N VAL A 570 -1.12 -7.17 30.36
CA VAL A 570 0.35 -7.35 30.29
C VAL A 570 0.93 -7.52 31.70
N PRO A 571 1.83 -8.49 31.96
CA PRO A 571 2.29 -8.79 33.31
C PRO A 571 2.92 -7.60 34.04
N ILE A 572 2.74 -7.57 35.36
CA ILE A 572 3.18 -6.51 36.26
C ILE A 572 4.11 -7.10 37.32
N VAL A 573 5.24 -6.45 37.54
CA VAL A 573 6.22 -6.78 38.57
C VAL A 573 6.48 -5.52 39.38
N ASN A 574 6.30 -5.57 40.71
CA ASN A 574 6.54 -4.43 41.61
C ASN A 574 5.83 -3.13 41.16
N GLY A 575 4.59 -3.24 40.66
CA GLY A 575 3.82 -2.09 40.16
C GLY A 575 4.30 -1.51 38.83
N GLN A 576 5.10 -2.25 38.06
CA GLN A 576 5.66 -1.83 36.78
C GLN A 576 5.52 -2.93 35.71
N HIS A 577 5.48 -2.54 34.44
CA HIS A 577 5.57 -3.42 33.28
C HIS A 577 7.03 -3.52 32.82
N PRO A 578 7.69 -4.67 32.96
CA PRO A 578 9.07 -4.85 32.53
C PRO A 578 9.18 -5.14 31.02
N PHE A 579 8.37 -4.48 30.19
CA PHE A 579 8.29 -4.76 28.76
C PHE A 579 8.55 -3.53 27.89
N VAL A 580 9.27 -3.76 26.79
CA VAL A 580 9.13 -2.96 25.56
C VAL A 580 8.29 -3.73 24.56
N ALA A 581 7.66 -3.03 23.62
CA ALA A 581 6.73 -3.65 22.69
C ALA A 581 6.97 -3.18 21.26
N LYS A 582 6.65 -4.06 20.32
CA LYS A 582 6.35 -3.69 18.93
C LYS A 582 4.99 -4.24 18.55
N ALA A 583 4.31 -3.54 17.64
CA ALA A 583 3.06 -3.98 17.06
C ALA A 583 3.04 -3.68 15.57
N THR A 584 2.75 -4.68 14.76
CA THR A 584 2.71 -4.63 13.29
C THR A 584 1.29 -4.93 12.83
N LEU A 585 0.62 -3.92 12.27
CA LEU A 585 -0.72 -3.98 11.67
C LEU A 585 -0.59 -4.13 10.15
N CYS A 586 -1.34 -5.07 9.58
CA CYS A 586 -1.53 -5.22 8.13
C CYS A 586 -3.01 -5.35 7.78
N TYR A 587 -3.41 -4.75 6.67
CA TYR A 587 -4.75 -4.82 6.07
C TYR A 587 -4.68 -4.52 4.57
N PHE A 588 -5.75 -4.82 3.83
CA PHE A 588 -5.81 -4.70 2.37
C PHE A 588 -6.88 -3.69 1.95
N PRO A 589 -6.60 -2.37 1.99
CA PRO A 589 -7.59 -1.35 1.64
C PRO A 589 -7.94 -1.37 0.15
N LYS A 590 -9.11 -0.81 -0.15
CA LYS A 590 -9.48 -0.42 -1.51
C LYS A 590 -8.58 0.74 -1.97
N CYS A 591 -8.14 0.65 -3.22
CA CYS A 591 -7.30 1.67 -3.84
C CYS A 591 -7.97 2.26 -5.08
N SER A 592 -7.77 3.55 -5.30
CA SER A 592 -8.32 4.28 -6.44
C SER A 592 -7.18 4.92 -7.23
N ARG A 593 -6.73 4.24 -8.30
CA ARG A 593 -5.60 4.70 -9.12
C ARG A 593 -5.82 6.11 -9.66
N ASN A 594 -7.03 6.46 -10.06
CA ASN A 594 -7.37 7.80 -10.54
C ASN A 594 -7.16 8.93 -9.52
N GLN A 595 -6.94 8.62 -8.23
CA GLN A 595 -6.60 9.62 -7.21
C GLN A 595 -5.08 9.88 -7.10
N GLY A 596 -4.25 9.29 -7.96
CA GLY A 596 -2.80 9.51 -8.00
C GLY A 596 -2.13 9.37 -6.63
N VAL A 597 -1.59 10.47 -6.10
CA VAL A 597 -0.87 10.48 -4.81
C VAL A 597 -1.74 10.13 -3.59
N ASP A 598 -3.06 10.19 -3.75
CA ASP A 598 -4.08 9.89 -2.74
C ASP A 598 -4.68 8.48 -2.90
N TYR A 599 -3.83 7.55 -3.31
CA TYR A 599 -4.20 6.22 -3.80
C TYR A 599 -5.06 5.34 -2.88
N THR A 600 -4.76 5.26 -1.57
CA THR A 600 -5.51 4.41 -0.61
C THR A 600 -6.79 5.11 -0.11
N ASN A 601 -7.92 4.40 -0.12
CA ASN A 601 -9.20 5.01 0.28
C ASN A 601 -9.41 5.02 1.81
N THR A 602 -8.83 4.03 2.51
CA THR A 602 -9.05 3.80 3.94
C THR A 602 -7.73 3.72 4.68
N GLU A 603 -7.68 4.35 5.85
CA GLU A 603 -6.61 4.20 6.84
C GLU A 603 -7.17 3.54 8.12
N LEU A 604 -6.45 2.53 8.63
CA LEU A 604 -6.61 2.06 10.01
C LEU A 604 -5.47 2.64 10.87
N ASP A 605 -5.79 3.56 11.77
CA ASP A 605 -4.84 4.25 12.66
C ASP A 605 -4.71 3.53 14.01
N ILE A 606 -3.54 2.96 14.28
CA ILE A 606 -3.27 2.11 15.44
C ILE A 606 -2.83 2.90 16.67
N TYR A 607 -3.53 2.64 17.77
CA TYR A 607 -3.19 3.08 19.12
C TYR A 607 -2.99 1.84 19.97
N PHE A 608 -1.76 1.55 20.37
CA PHE A 608 -1.44 0.40 21.24
C PHE A 608 -0.55 0.85 22.39
N GLY A 609 -0.90 0.46 23.62
CA GLY A 609 -0.09 0.79 24.79
C GLY A 609 -0.83 0.67 26.12
N ARG A 610 -0.31 1.36 27.14
CA ARG A 610 -0.81 1.30 28.52
C ARG A 610 -2.06 2.14 28.69
N MET A 611 -3.04 1.65 29.43
CA MET A 611 -4.22 2.44 29.79
C MET A 611 -3.83 3.55 30.77
N LEU A 612 -4.24 4.78 30.49
CA LEU A 612 -4.06 5.92 31.39
C LEU A 612 -5.11 5.92 32.52
N PRO A 613 -4.82 6.57 33.66
CA PRO A 613 -5.74 6.61 34.78
C PRO A 613 -7.11 7.20 34.43
N ASN A 614 -8.17 6.73 35.10
CA ASN A 614 -9.54 7.22 34.97
C ASN A 614 -10.10 7.17 33.54
N GLY A 615 -9.66 6.20 32.73
CA GLY A 615 -10.14 6.04 31.35
C GLY A 615 -9.72 7.16 30.40
N LYS A 616 -8.64 7.90 30.70
CA LYS A 616 -8.11 9.00 29.88
C LYS A 616 -7.51 8.57 28.52
N GLY A 617 -7.74 7.33 28.09
CA GLY A 617 -7.27 6.77 26.83
C GLY A 617 -6.01 5.90 26.96
N ILE A 618 -5.38 5.65 25.82
CA ILE A 618 -4.21 4.78 25.69
C ILE A 618 -2.96 5.66 25.61
N LYS A 619 -2.00 5.45 26.51
CA LYS A 619 -0.63 5.95 26.34
C LYS A 619 0.09 5.03 25.36
N THR A 620 0.10 5.46 24.10
CA THR A 620 0.66 4.68 22.99
C THR A 620 2.17 4.52 23.10
N ILE A 621 2.68 3.43 22.54
CA ILE A 621 4.11 3.11 22.58
C ILE A 621 4.95 4.02 21.66
N ASN A 622 4.31 4.65 20.66
CA ASN A 622 4.93 5.57 19.69
C ASN A 622 4.52 7.05 19.87
N ASP A 623 3.79 7.39 20.95
CA ASP A 623 3.26 8.76 21.17
C ASP A 623 2.43 9.28 19.98
N ASN A 624 1.56 8.43 19.41
CA ASN A 624 0.64 8.77 18.32
C ASN A 624 -0.33 9.89 18.73
N LYS A 625 -0.20 11.05 18.08
CA LYS A 625 -1.03 12.26 18.28
C LYS A 625 -1.94 12.57 17.10
N GLN A 626 -2.05 11.69 16.10
CA GLN A 626 -2.81 11.95 14.87
C GLN A 626 -4.27 12.34 15.09
N SER A 627 -4.88 11.83 16.15
CA SER A 627 -6.29 12.08 16.51
C SER A 627 -6.44 12.96 17.74
N ASP A 628 -5.35 13.54 18.24
CA ASP A 628 -5.40 14.53 19.30
C ASP A 628 -5.85 15.87 18.70
N ASN A 629 -6.45 16.75 19.49
CA ASN A 629 -6.88 18.09 19.04
C ASN A 629 -5.68 19.05 18.77
N VAL A 630 -4.51 18.51 18.43
CA VAL A 630 -3.29 19.24 18.09
C VAL A 630 -3.23 19.36 16.57
N ALA A 631 -3.01 20.57 16.05
CA ALA A 631 -2.82 20.79 14.63
C ALA A 631 -1.47 20.17 14.19
N LEU A 632 -1.53 18.97 13.62
CA LEU A 632 -0.39 18.28 12.99
C LEU A 632 -0.45 18.50 11.47
N HIS A 633 0.69 18.84 10.85
CA HIS A 633 0.76 18.94 9.40
C HIS A 633 0.63 17.55 8.74
N GLU A 634 0.05 17.48 7.55
CA GLU A 634 -0.20 16.19 6.87
C GLU A 634 1.11 15.46 6.54
N GLU A 635 2.16 16.20 6.18
CA GLU A 635 3.51 15.69 5.93
C GLU A 635 4.08 15.00 7.18
N ASP A 636 4.06 15.69 8.33
CA ASP A 636 4.49 15.12 9.62
C ASP A 636 3.69 13.86 9.98
N ALA A 637 2.38 13.87 9.72
CA ALA A 637 1.52 12.72 10.01
C ALA A 637 1.87 11.50 9.14
N ARG A 638 2.15 11.71 7.86
CA ARG A 638 2.59 10.65 6.93
C ARG A 638 3.96 10.12 7.30
N GLU A 639 4.89 11.00 7.66
CA GLU A 639 6.26 10.62 8.02
C GLU A 639 6.33 9.90 9.37
N GLN A 640 5.79 10.48 10.43
CA GLN A 640 5.96 10.02 11.80
C GLN A 640 5.03 8.86 12.17
N TYR A 641 3.83 8.83 11.57
CA TYR A 641 2.77 7.91 11.95
C TYR A 641 2.25 7.06 10.78
N ARG A 642 2.95 7.09 9.64
CA ARG A 642 2.64 6.26 8.46
C ARG A 642 1.19 6.43 8.01
N LYS A 643 0.68 7.66 8.08
CA LYS A 643 -0.72 7.96 7.72
C LYS A 643 -0.99 7.50 6.29
N TRP A 644 -2.14 6.83 6.09
CA TRP A 644 -2.57 6.21 4.82
C TRP A 644 -1.81 4.97 4.36
N ASP A 645 -0.81 4.53 5.11
CA ASP A 645 -0.11 3.26 4.87
C ASP A 645 -0.95 2.07 5.35
N ASN A 646 -0.96 0.99 4.55
CA ASN A 646 -1.68 -0.24 4.85
C ASN A 646 -0.86 -1.20 5.73
N VAL A 647 0.44 -0.94 5.88
CA VAL A 647 1.31 -1.58 6.87
C VAL A 647 1.74 -0.54 7.89
N LYS A 648 1.50 -0.82 9.17
CA LYS A 648 1.93 0.06 10.27
C LYS A 648 2.65 -0.75 11.33
N SER A 649 3.96 -0.53 11.44
CA SER A 649 4.74 -1.05 12.55
C SER A 649 5.15 0.07 13.49
N ILE A 650 4.83 -0.12 14.78
CA ILE A 650 5.20 0.78 15.87
C ILE A 650 6.08 0.02 16.85
N ILE A 651 7.22 0.60 17.24
CA ILE A 651 8.24 -0.06 18.05
C ILE A 651 8.78 0.84 19.16
N GLU A 652 8.95 0.26 20.34
CA GLU A 652 9.81 0.79 21.41
C GLU A 652 11.18 0.10 21.36
N TYR A 653 12.19 0.82 20.88
CA TYR A 653 13.56 0.31 20.84
C TYR A 653 14.10 -0.01 22.24
N VAL A 654 14.84 -1.11 22.34
CA VAL A 654 15.55 -1.49 23.57
C VAL A 654 16.66 -0.49 23.83
N LYS A 655 16.70 0.06 25.03
CA LYS A 655 17.76 0.99 25.47
C LYS A 655 18.70 0.27 26.45
N PRO A 656 20.03 0.51 26.42
CA PRO A 656 20.99 -0.13 27.33
C PRO A 656 20.69 0.09 28.83
N ARG A 657 19.97 1.16 29.18
CA ARG A 657 19.48 1.46 30.54
C ARG A 657 17.96 1.56 30.58
N GLY A 658 17.28 0.74 29.78
CA GLY A 658 15.83 0.64 29.76
C GLY A 658 15.29 0.37 31.17
N ARG A 659 14.21 1.04 31.54
CA ARG A 659 13.54 0.86 32.83
C ARG A 659 12.15 0.30 32.62
N ALA A 660 11.70 -0.52 33.55
CA ALA A 660 10.32 -0.97 33.58
C ALA A 660 9.38 0.25 33.67
N LYS A 661 8.26 0.14 32.98
CA LYS A 661 7.30 1.23 32.79
C LYS A 661 6.29 1.22 33.92
N LYS A 662 5.93 2.38 34.45
CA LYS A 662 4.85 2.48 35.44
C LYS A 662 3.57 1.78 34.95
N ALA A 663 3.01 0.90 35.78
CA ALA A 663 1.64 0.43 35.65
C ALA A 663 0.69 1.48 36.26
N TYR A 664 -0.35 1.85 35.53
CA TYR A 664 -1.40 2.77 35.98
C TYR A 664 -2.63 1.97 36.41
N ASP A 665 -3.48 2.50 37.30
CA ASP A 665 -4.74 1.89 37.75
C ASP A 665 -4.68 0.34 37.82
N ASN A 666 -5.46 -0.34 36.96
CA ASN A 666 -5.59 -1.80 36.91
C ASN A 666 -4.42 -2.50 36.17
N GLY A 667 -3.40 -1.75 35.75
CA GLY A 667 -2.23 -2.20 35.00
C GLY A 667 -2.56 -2.82 33.65
N LEU A 668 -3.62 -2.35 33.00
CA LEU A 668 -4.06 -2.87 31.72
C LEU A 668 -3.42 -2.13 30.56
N TRP A 669 -3.31 -2.83 29.44
CA TRP A 669 -3.02 -2.29 28.13
C TRP A 669 -4.29 -2.33 27.29
N GLY A 670 -4.27 -1.56 26.21
CA GLY A 670 -5.36 -1.52 25.26
C GLY A 670 -4.85 -1.29 23.86
N PHE A 671 -5.71 -1.63 22.90
CA PHE A 671 -5.58 -1.21 21.52
C PHE A 671 -6.85 -0.52 21.04
N SER A 672 -6.70 0.40 20.09
CA SER A 672 -7.78 1.06 19.36
C SER A 672 -7.31 1.25 17.91
N LEU A 673 -8.17 0.90 16.96
CA LEU A 673 -7.99 1.14 15.54
C LEU A 673 -9.04 2.16 15.10
N LYS A 674 -8.58 3.33 14.64
CA LYS A 674 -9.46 4.38 14.12
C LYS A 674 -9.50 4.34 12.60
N THR A 675 -10.67 4.09 12.03
CA THR A 675 -10.93 4.07 10.60
C THR A 675 -11.11 5.49 10.06
N LYS A 676 -10.31 5.88 9.08
CA LYS A 676 -10.43 7.17 8.38
C LYS A 676 -10.58 6.92 6.88
N GLU A 677 -11.46 7.67 6.24
CA GLU A 677 -11.80 7.48 4.82
C GLU A 677 -11.51 8.74 4.00
N ARG A 678 -10.93 8.56 2.82
CA ARG A 678 -10.53 9.65 1.93
C ARG A 678 -11.62 10.04 0.93
N LEU A 679 -12.20 9.07 0.24
CA LEU A 679 -13.18 9.31 -0.82
C LEU A 679 -14.59 9.04 -0.32
N ASN A 680 -15.08 7.82 -0.57
CA ASN A 680 -16.44 7.42 -0.26
C ASN A 680 -16.55 7.01 1.20
N THR A 681 -17.70 7.33 1.78
CA THR A 681 -18.10 6.76 3.06
C THR A 681 -18.42 5.27 2.88
N GLY A 682 -17.81 4.41 3.69
CA GLY A 682 -18.04 2.95 3.69
C GLY A 682 -16.96 2.12 2.99
N ASP A 683 -15.96 2.72 2.34
CA ASP A 683 -14.84 1.97 1.75
C ASP A 683 -13.99 1.24 2.83
N GLY A 684 -14.10 1.63 4.10
CA GLY A 684 -13.46 0.97 5.23
C GLY A 684 -14.34 -0.01 6.02
N GLU A 685 -15.62 -0.16 5.67
CA GLU A 685 -16.55 -1.05 6.37
C GLU A 685 -16.26 -2.52 6.03
N GLY A 686 -16.16 -3.37 7.05
CA GLY A 686 -15.87 -4.80 6.87
C GLY A 686 -14.40 -5.11 6.59
N LEU A 687 -13.51 -4.12 6.70
CA LEU A 687 -12.09 -4.31 6.41
C LEU A 687 -11.44 -5.20 7.48
N LYS A 688 -10.98 -6.37 7.04
CA LYS A 688 -10.22 -7.32 7.88
C LYS A 688 -8.83 -6.77 8.18
N PHE A 689 -8.36 -7.04 9.39
CA PHE A 689 -7.02 -6.68 9.83
C PHE A 689 -6.36 -7.80 10.64
N GLY A 690 -5.03 -7.83 10.59
CA GLY A 690 -4.18 -8.64 11.45
C GLY A 690 -3.17 -7.75 12.16
N ILE A 691 -3.05 -7.91 13.48
CA ILE A 691 -2.03 -7.27 14.30
C ILE A 691 -1.17 -8.34 14.94
N VAL A 692 0.14 -8.28 14.73
CA VAL A 692 1.12 -9.06 15.49
C VAL A 692 1.72 -8.13 16.54
N VAL A 693 1.69 -8.55 17.80
CA VAL A 693 2.33 -7.83 18.90
C VAL A 693 3.41 -8.71 19.49
N THR A 694 4.60 -8.14 19.67
CA THR A 694 5.69 -8.79 20.40
C THR A 694 6.07 -7.93 21.61
N LEU A 695 5.95 -8.50 22.80
CA LEU A 695 6.39 -7.90 24.07
C LEU A 695 7.73 -8.50 24.46
N LYS A 696 8.76 -7.67 24.63
CA LYS A 696 10.09 -8.10 25.09
C LYS A 696 10.34 -7.72 26.53
N GLU A 697 10.61 -8.72 27.36
CA GLU A 697 10.95 -8.55 28.78
C GLU A 697 12.38 -8.02 28.91
N ILE A 698 12.55 -6.89 29.60
CA ILE A 698 13.82 -6.14 29.59
C ILE A 698 14.93 -6.76 30.45
N ASN A 699 14.60 -7.74 31.29
CA ASN A 699 15.52 -8.46 32.18
C ASN A 699 15.77 -9.91 31.72
N GLY A 700 15.21 -10.32 30.57
CA GLY A 700 15.37 -11.67 30.02
C GLY A 700 14.51 -12.74 30.71
N ILE A 701 13.50 -12.36 31.50
CA ILE A 701 12.67 -13.32 32.24
C ILE A 701 11.50 -13.76 31.37
N ASN A 702 11.32 -15.08 31.21
CA ASN A 702 10.15 -15.64 30.54
C ASN A 702 8.89 -15.45 31.39
N ARG A 703 7.87 -14.82 30.83
CA ARG A 703 6.59 -14.49 31.52
C ARG A 703 5.36 -14.90 30.72
N ILE A 704 5.51 -15.83 29.77
CA ILE A 704 4.38 -16.24 28.91
C ILE A 704 3.24 -16.87 29.71
N ASP A 705 3.53 -17.72 30.70
CA ASP A 705 2.50 -18.36 31.51
C ASP A 705 1.76 -17.36 32.40
N ASP A 706 2.46 -16.37 32.96
CA ASP A 706 1.85 -15.25 33.69
C ASP A 706 0.85 -14.51 32.79
N PHE A 707 1.24 -14.25 31.54
CA PHE A 707 0.41 -13.55 30.56
C PHE A 707 -0.83 -14.37 30.16
N ILE A 708 -0.67 -15.67 29.88
CA ILE A 708 -1.78 -16.56 29.51
C ILE A 708 -2.79 -16.66 30.66
N ASN A 709 -2.31 -16.82 31.88
CA ASN A 709 -3.16 -16.90 33.07
C ASN A 709 -3.96 -15.60 33.26
N GLN A 710 -3.28 -14.45 33.18
CA GLN A 710 -3.92 -13.14 33.30
C GLN A 710 -4.94 -12.87 32.18
N CYS A 711 -4.64 -13.27 30.95
CA CYS A 711 -5.57 -13.18 29.82
C CYS A 711 -6.84 -13.99 30.09
N SER A 712 -6.68 -15.24 30.52
CA SER A 712 -7.79 -16.15 30.84
C SER A 712 -8.69 -15.60 31.96
N MET A 713 -8.09 -15.04 33.02
CA MET A 713 -8.82 -14.36 34.11
C MET A 713 -9.62 -13.12 33.67
N ARG A 714 -9.27 -12.53 32.51
CA ARG A 714 -9.90 -11.32 31.96
C ARG A 714 -10.80 -11.61 30.77
N GLY A 715 -11.12 -12.88 30.52
CA GLY A 715 -12.06 -13.29 29.47
C GLY A 715 -11.47 -13.29 28.05
N TRP A 716 -10.15 -13.27 27.91
CA TRP A 716 -9.50 -13.56 26.63
C TRP A 716 -9.41 -15.07 26.45
N LEU A 717 -9.85 -15.54 25.30
CA LEU A 717 -9.54 -16.89 24.85
C LEU A 717 -8.12 -16.87 24.28
N VAL A 718 -7.22 -17.62 24.93
CA VAL A 718 -5.83 -17.76 24.50
C VAL A 718 -5.64 -19.12 23.89
N GLN A 719 -5.26 -19.16 22.62
CA GLN A 719 -4.89 -20.38 21.91
C GLN A 719 -3.39 -20.35 21.65
N ARG A 720 -2.65 -21.39 22.06
CA ARG A 720 -1.28 -21.59 21.60
C ARG A 720 -1.35 -22.14 20.17
N ILE A 721 -0.58 -21.55 19.26
CA ILE A 721 -0.43 -22.06 17.90
C ILE A 721 0.74 -23.05 17.95
N ASP A 722 0.43 -24.31 18.23
CA ASP A 722 1.37 -25.40 18.07
C ASP A 722 1.37 -25.83 16.60
N VAL A 723 2.48 -25.51 15.92
CA VAL A 723 2.63 -25.75 14.49
C VAL A 723 2.65 -27.24 14.17
N GLU A 724 3.21 -28.08 15.05
CA GLU A 724 3.28 -29.53 14.82
C GLU A 724 1.89 -30.16 14.90
N GLU A 725 1.10 -29.77 15.91
CA GLU A 725 -0.28 -30.22 16.07
C GLU A 725 -1.16 -29.77 14.89
N LEU A 726 -1.05 -28.50 14.47
CA LEU A 726 -1.83 -27.98 13.36
C LEU A 726 -1.49 -28.64 12.02
N ILE A 727 -0.20 -28.91 11.77
CA ILE A 727 0.23 -29.63 10.57
C ILE A 727 -0.32 -31.07 10.58
N GLN A 728 -0.31 -31.75 11.72
CA GLN A 728 -0.90 -33.08 11.84
C GLN A 728 -2.40 -33.07 11.57
N VAL A 729 -3.14 -32.12 12.16
CA VAL A 729 -4.58 -31.97 11.94
C VAL A 729 -4.89 -31.68 10.47
N HIS A 730 -4.15 -30.78 9.83
CA HIS A 730 -4.30 -30.49 8.40
C HIS A 730 -3.98 -31.70 7.52
N SER A 731 -2.90 -32.43 7.83
CA SER A 731 -2.51 -33.63 7.08
C SER A 731 -3.61 -34.70 7.15
N ILE A 732 -4.21 -34.92 8.32
CA ILE A 732 -5.34 -35.86 8.52
C ILE A 732 -6.60 -35.39 7.79
N ALA A 733 -6.90 -34.09 7.82
CA ALA A 733 -8.08 -33.54 7.15
C ALA A 733 -8.00 -33.61 5.61
N GLU A 734 -6.78 -33.69 5.06
CA GLU A 734 -6.49 -33.79 3.62
C GLU A 734 -6.27 -35.24 3.14
N GLU A 735 -6.44 -36.26 3.99
CA GLU A 735 -6.41 -37.67 3.56
C GLU A 735 -7.69 -38.03 2.76
N GLU A 736 -7.52 -38.50 1.52
CA GLU A 736 -8.64 -39.04 0.73
C GLU A 736 -9.10 -40.37 1.34
N ILE A 737 -10.33 -40.41 1.86
CA ILE A 737 -10.98 -41.64 2.31
C ILE A 737 -11.39 -42.45 1.08
N SER A 738 -10.64 -43.50 0.77
CA SER A 738 -11.08 -44.55 -0.15
C SER A 738 -12.08 -45.45 0.57
N PHE A 739 -13.31 -45.49 0.08
CA PHE A 739 -14.27 -46.51 0.49
C PHE A 739 -14.07 -47.72 -0.43
N ASP A 740 -13.58 -48.82 0.12
CA ASP A 740 -13.64 -50.13 -0.56
C ASP A 740 -15.13 -50.56 -0.63
N GLU A 741 -15.64 -50.80 -1.83
CA GLU A 741 -16.97 -51.42 -2.06
C GLU A 741 -16.99 -52.91 -1.71
#